data_AF-A0A5J4VX83-F1
#
_entry.id   AF-A0A5J4VX83-F1
#
_cell.length_a   1.000
_cell.length_b   1.000
_cell.length_c   1.000
_cell.angle_alpha   90.00
_cell.angle_beta   90.00
_cell.angle_gamma   90.00
#
_symmetry.space_group_name_H-M   'P 1'
#
loop_
_entity.id
_entity.type
_entity.pdbx_description
1 polymer ?
#
loop_
_entity_poly.entity_id
_entity_poly.type
_entity_poly.pdbx_seq_one_letter_code
_entity_poly.pdbx_strand_id
1 'polypeptide(L)'
;MLPKNGGLVLTARCSIQAYCNRNGYKLLTNRNEKVIVYDDNLEIDIFSQMYTLKDGELVENRVVLPNSKVRIMEKGVQKKEVLHYKELNDWSNAHYLASLHNILGHWNVDLTAKDDDISKTVSQECTLEAIPIEIADACIQGLKQLKIHNDTNTLAIETSLLPLFMGLNGLEQTKDKQYKEDAYTTVYRYNFLTPNANELWSDRKGRYSSRANAWILTKIIKLHNKEYYETTLKPLLKKRLQDKYKSKHEIKLEIIEKQEFDFNYPFIFGNISKKATRGEFKEEADIATDLTKVIKYYAGESGLVPIIKEYDAQLEINVIRYKTKTNAYESMHITRLWDDGKKTYNRYKYEKLEQVDESKIDMFINDLTYGTIAGGNKEVFEYILNWIAFIAQNAGQKTRTAIILQGLQRIGENRFTEAISEMFSRYSQPDTSTIEESIRTFNSVVENVMYAVLNEMMYYNESKKGTAQAMKTIITDKTIRINEKNQPKRRAENVINTIIVTNNDYPIQLDNSDGRYLVIKCKAVHRIDHDYFNRLSKGMNNDFYDNLLTFFLNRDISKFDPTDIPMTDAKKQLLNVSRTPVDVIIIKNYQKFKDDIPISEVSQMKPNNWNERSFKHSILQKCTEQRIYIDKKQVRVYKLLEENYSVYDDMMNDLDKEEQHEEQAKIQNATEYFTE
;
A
#
# COMPACT_ATOMS: atom_id res chain seq x y z
N MET A 1 24.73 -28.80 -2.72
CA MET A 1 24.41 -27.77 -3.73
C MET A 1 22.92 -27.47 -3.82
N LEU A 2 22.00 -28.44 -3.78
CA LEU A 2 20.55 -28.17 -3.72
C LEU A 2 20.03 -28.07 -2.27
N PRO A 3 19.00 -27.28 -1.97
CA PRO A 3 18.34 -27.26 -0.66
C PRO A 3 17.81 -28.65 -0.29
N LYS A 4 17.82 -29.00 1.00
CA LYS A 4 17.36 -30.32 1.49
C LYS A 4 15.92 -30.66 1.04
N ASN A 5 15.12 -29.65 0.75
CA ASN A 5 13.71 -29.73 0.36
C ASN A 5 13.44 -29.46 -1.13
N GLY A 6 14.44 -29.46 -2.02
CA GLY A 6 14.19 -29.49 -3.48
C GLY A 6 13.92 -30.92 -3.93
N GLY A 7 12.86 -31.21 -4.69
CA GLY A 7 12.54 -32.59 -5.07
C GLY A 7 13.48 -33.08 -6.18
N LEU A 8 14.13 -34.24 -6.02
CA LEU A 8 15.16 -34.71 -6.94
C LEU A 8 14.81 -36.08 -7.51
N VAL A 9 14.86 -36.17 -8.84
CA VAL A 9 14.61 -37.41 -9.58
C VAL A 9 15.77 -37.68 -10.53
N LEU A 10 16.37 -38.87 -10.42
CA LEU A 10 17.33 -39.37 -11.39
C LEU A 10 16.56 -39.90 -12.61
N THR A 11 16.91 -39.39 -13.78
CA THR A 11 16.30 -39.82 -15.04
C THR A 11 16.94 -41.10 -15.57
N ALA A 12 16.23 -41.73 -16.50
CA ALA A 12 16.68 -42.88 -17.27
C ALA A 12 18.05 -42.68 -17.98
N ARG A 13 18.45 -41.44 -18.29
CA ARG A 13 19.72 -41.13 -18.97
C ARG A 13 20.80 -40.61 -18.01
N CYS A 14 20.69 -40.92 -16.72
CA CYS A 14 21.61 -40.48 -15.66
C CYS A 14 21.66 -38.95 -15.43
N SER A 15 20.69 -38.18 -15.93
CA SER A 15 20.54 -36.77 -15.58
C SER A 15 19.70 -36.58 -14.31
N ILE A 16 19.77 -35.41 -13.68
CA ILE A 16 19.00 -35.09 -12.47
C ILE A 16 17.95 -34.04 -12.79
N GLN A 17 16.69 -34.29 -12.40
CA GLN A 17 15.60 -33.32 -12.44
C GLN A 17 15.37 -32.74 -11.05
N ALA A 18 15.30 -31.41 -10.95
CA ALA A 18 15.03 -30.68 -9.73
C ALA A 18 13.64 -29.99 -9.76
N TYR A 19 12.79 -30.37 -8.83
CA TYR A 19 11.44 -29.89 -8.60
C TYR A 19 11.45 -28.79 -7.53
N CYS A 20 10.83 -27.64 -7.83
CA CYS A 20 10.84 -26.47 -6.96
C CYS A 20 9.51 -25.71 -6.98
N ASN A 21 9.24 -24.97 -5.91
CA ASN A 21 8.12 -24.03 -5.86
C ASN A 21 8.49 -22.72 -6.60
N ARG A 22 7.68 -22.32 -7.57
CA ARG A 22 7.97 -21.18 -8.44
C ARG A 22 7.34 -19.86 -8.00
N ASN A 23 6.59 -19.85 -6.88
CA ASN A 23 5.95 -18.65 -6.33
C ASN A 23 5.18 -17.83 -7.39
N GLY A 24 4.43 -18.51 -8.27
CA GLY A 24 3.61 -17.86 -9.31
C GLY A 24 4.35 -17.45 -10.60
N TYR A 25 5.66 -17.69 -10.71
CA TYR A 25 6.42 -17.41 -11.94
C TYR A 25 5.99 -18.37 -13.08
N LYS A 26 5.38 -17.82 -14.14
CA LYS A 26 4.89 -18.57 -15.31
C LYS A 26 6.00 -18.75 -16.35
N LEU A 27 6.20 -19.97 -16.88
CA LEU A 27 7.02 -20.13 -18.09
C LEU A 27 6.21 -19.71 -19.31
N LEU A 28 6.88 -19.07 -20.25
CA LEU A 28 6.31 -18.75 -21.56
C LEU A 28 6.10 -20.01 -22.42
N THR A 29 6.79 -21.12 -22.11
CA THR A 29 6.63 -22.41 -22.81
C THR A 29 6.80 -23.62 -21.88
N ASN A 30 6.17 -24.77 -22.20
CA ASN A 30 6.32 -26.04 -21.47
C ASN A 30 7.67 -26.74 -21.71
N ARG A 31 8.74 -26.01 -22.02
CA ARG A 31 10.07 -26.59 -22.25
C ARG A 31 10.86 -26.57 -20.95
N ASN A 32 11.48 -27.70 -20.60
CA ASN A 32 12.50 -27.74 -19.55
C ASN A 32 13.63 -26.78 -19.96
N GLU A 33 13.98 -25.84 -19.10
CA GLU A 33 15.18 -25.03 -19.32
C GLU A 33 16.35 -25.74 -18.65
N LYS A 34 17.34 -26.12 -19.46
CA LYS A 34 18.62 -26.62 -18.95
C LYS A 34 19.33 -25.47 -18.26
N VAL A 35 19.63 -25.62 -16.97
CA VAL A 35 20.25 -24.53 -16.19
C VAL A 35 21.73 -24.79 -15.93
N ILE A 36 22.14 -26.05 -15.72
CA ILE A 36 23.54 -26.36 -15.37
C ILE A 36 24.01 -27.63 -16.10
N VAL A 37 25.19 -27.51 -16.74
CA VAL A 37 25.98 -28.63 -17.27
C VAL A 37 27.31 -28.63 -16.52
N TYR A 38 27.66 -29.75 -15.89
CA TYR A 38 28.92 -29.91 -15.14
C TYR A 38 29.80 -30.97 -15.83
N ASP A 39 31.03 -30.58 -16.17
CA ASP A 39 32.10 -31.44 -16.71
C ASP A 39 31.62 -32.56 -17.65
N ASP A 40 30.79 -32.19 -18.63
CA ASP A 40 30.17 -33.01 -19.68
C ASP A 40 29.32 -34.23 -19.23
N ASN A 41 29.21 -34.49 -17.92
CA ASN A 41 28.67 -35.74 -17.39
C ASN A 41 27.44 -35.57 -16.48
N LEU A 42 27.14 -34.36 -16.02
CA LEU A 42 25.98 -34.11 -15.16
C LEU A 42 25.15 -32.93 -15.66
N GLU A 43 23.93 -33.22 -16.13
CA GLU A 43 22.95 -32.22 -16.53
C GLU A 43 21.86 -32.10 -15.44
N ILE A 44 21.57 -30.87 -15.00
CA ILE A 44 20.45 -30.59 -14.09
C ILE A 44 19.38 -29.79 -14.83
N ASP A 45 18.22 -30.41 -15.00
CA ASP A 45 17.00 -29.76 -15.49
C ASP A 45 16.23 -29.19 -14.29
N ILE A 46 15.98 -27.89 -14.29
CA ILE A 46 15.02 -27.26 -13.37
C ILE A 46 13.70 -27.12 -14.14
N PHE A 47 12.58 -27.12 -13.43
CA PHE A 47 11.21 -26.81 -13.90
C PHE A 47 10.30 -28.03 -14.13
N SER A 48 9.41 -28.24 -13.16
CA SER A 48 8.05 -28.67 -13.48
C SER A 48 7.04 -27.98 -12.56
N GLN A 49 5.91 -27.59 -13.13
CA GLN A 49 4.70 -27.22 -12.39
C GLN A 49 3.90 -28.52 -12.23
N MET A 50 3.57 -28.96 -11.02
CA MET A 50 2.79 -30.20 -10.83
C MET A 50 1.34 -30.05 -11.34
N TYR A 51 0.74 -28.87 -11.18
CA TYR A 51 -0.65 -28.62 -11.55
C TYR A 51 -0.81 -27.28 -12.30
N THR A 52 -1.59 -27.27 -13.37
CA THR A 52 -2.04 -26.08 -14.09
C THR A 52 -3.53 -25.86 -13.86
N LEU A 53 -3.94 -24.60 -13.65
CA LEU A 53 -5.36 -24.24 -13.62
C LEU A 53 -5.87 -24.13 -15.05
N LYS A 54 -6.81 -25.01 -15.42
CA LYS A 54 -7.51 -24.99 -16.70
C LYS A 54 -9.01 -25.01 -16.41
N ASP A 55 -9.71 -23.99 -16.90
CA ASP A 55 -11.16 -23.84 -16.73
C ASP A 55 -11.64 -23.89 -15.27
N GLY A 56 -10.82 -23.37 -14.34
CA GLY A 56 -11.12 -23.36 -12.91
C GLY A 56 -10.70 -24.63 -12.15
N GLU A 57 -10.22 -25.67 -12.84
CA GLU A 57 -9.78 -26.92 -12.23
C GLU A 57 -8.25 -27.10 -12.29
N LEU A 58 -7.69 -27.75 -11.27
CA LEU A 58 -6.27 -28.13 -11.20
C LEU A 58 -6.03 -29.39 -12.04
N VAL A 59 -5.39 -29.24 -13.18
CA VAL A 59 -4.99 -30.34 -14.08
C VAL A 59 -3.52 -30.65 -13.90
N GLU A 60 -3.17 -31.92 -13.66
CA GLU A 60 -1.78 -32.36 -13.59
C GLU A 60 -1.05 -32.13 -14.92
N ASN A 61 0.11 -31.47 -14.86
CA ASN A 61 1.01 -31.44 -16.00
C ASN A 61 1.63 -32.83 -16.21
N ARG A 62 2.12 -33.11 -17.43
CA ARG A 62 2.92 -34.31 -17.72
C ARG A 62 4.28 -34.20 -17.02
N VAL A 63 4.27 -34.41 -15.71
CA VAL A 63 5.43 -34.48 -14.83
C VAL A 63 5.86 -35.94 -14.74
N VAL A 64 7.17 -36.21 -14.85
CA VAL A 64 7.68 -37.58 -14.71
C VAL A 64 7.85 -37.89 -13.23
N LEU A 65 6.88 -38.61 -12.66
CA LEU A 65 6.88 -38.99 -11.26
C LEU A 65 7.97 -40.05 -10.95
N PRO A 66 8.44 -40.13 -9.69
CA PRO A 66 9.28 -41.22 -9.24
C PRO A 66 8.67 -42.58 -9.56
N ASN A 67 9.50 -43.56 -9.93
CA ASN A 67 9.09 -44.90 -10.35
C ASN A 67 8.37 -45.00 -11.71
N SER A 68 8.24 -43.89 -12.45
CA SER A 68 7.82 -43.93 -13.85
C SER A 68 8.73 -44.83 -14.68
N LYS A 69 8.17 -45.52 -15.66
CA LYS A 69 8.87 -46.44 -16.57
C LYS A 69 8.88 -45.85 -17.98
N VAL A 70 10.05 -45.79 -18.61
CA VAL A 70 10.17 -45.35 -20.01
C VAL A 70 10.88 -46.43 -20.82
N ARG A 71 10.32 -46.74 -22.00
CA ARG A 71 10.96 -47.57 -23.02
C ARG A 71 11.68 -46.68 -24.01
N ILE A 72 12.92 -47.02 -24.33
CA ILE A 72 13.71 -46.22 -25.28
C ILE A 72 13.35 -46.60 -26.72
N MET A 73 13.12 -45.58 -27.54
CA MET A 73 13.08 -45.67 -29.00
C MET A 73 14.46 -45.31 -29.55
N GLU A 74 15.10 -46.21 -30.28
CA GLU A 74 16.36 -45.92 -30.98
C GLU A 74 16.19 -46.20 -32.48
N LYS A 75 16.44 -45.21 -33.33
CA LYS A 75 16.25 -45.28 -34.79
C LYS A 75 14.89 -45.84 -35.23
N GLY A 76 13.83 -45.52 -34.48
CA GLY A 76 12.45 -45.95 -34.79
C GLY A 76 12.07 -47.35 -34.30
N VAL A 77 12.97 -48.08 -33.62
CA VAL A 77 12.71 -49.43 -33.06
C VAL A 77 12.62 -49.36 -31.53
N GLN A 78 11.58 -49.97 -30.94
CA GLN A 78 11.45 -50.09 -29.49
C GLN A 78 12.46 -51.09 -28.92
N LYS A 79 13.34 -50.65 -28.02
CA LYS A 79 14.17 -51.57 -27.24
C LYS A 79 13.34 -52.22 -26.12
N LYS A 80 13.67 -53.47 -25.77
CA LYS A 80 13.05 -54.23 -24.65
C LYS A 80 13.45 -53.70 -23.26
N GLU A 81 14.44 -52.82 -23.20
CA GLU A 81 14.97 -52.26 -21.96
C GLU A 81 14.00 -51.21 -21.39
N VAL A 82 13.58 -51.42 -20.14
CA VAL A 82 12.69 -50.51 -19.40
C VAL A 82 13.55 -49.75 -18.40
N LEU A 83 13.67 -48.44 -18.59
CA LEU A 83 14.42 -47.59 -17.67
C LEU A 83 13.49 -46.97 -16.64
N HIS A 84 14.01 -46.85 -15.42
CA HIS A 84 13.28 -46.41 -14.24
C HIS A 84 13.76 -45.03 -13.79
N TYR A 85 12.82 -44.17 -13.41
CA TYR A 85 13.12 -42.91 -12.74
C TYR A 85 13.21 -43.16 -11.23
N LYS A 86 14.32 -42.74 -10.62
CA LYS A 86 14.60 -43.02 -9.20
C LYS A 86 14.51 -41.74 -8.37
N GLU A 87 13.77 -41.79 -7.27
CA GLU A 87 13.76 -40.72 -6.27
C GLU A 87 15.13 -40.64 -5.58
N LEU A 88 15.71 -39.43 -5.53
CA LEU A 88 17.01 -39.20 -4.91
C LEU A 88 16.92 -38.60 -3.49
N ASN A 89 15.77 -38.05 -3.13
CA ASN A 89 15.48 -37.56 -1.78
C ASN A 89 13.99 -37.70 -1.45
N ASP A 90 13.64 -37.76 -0.16
CA ASP A 90 12.29 -38.01 0.34
C ASP A 90 11.33 -36.81 0.14
N TRP A 91 11.14 -36.39 -1.10
CA TRP A 91 10.33 -35.22 -1.45
C TRP A 91 8.85 -35.57 -1.55
N SER A 92 8.53 -36.85 -1.80
CA SER A 92 7.17 -37.38 -1.70
C SER A 92 6.53 -37.13 -0.32
N ASN A 93 7.34 -36.96 0.74
CA ASN A 93 6.90 -36.60 2.10
C ASN A 93 7.20 -35.14 2.51
N ALA A 94 7.79 -34.33 1.61
CA ALA A 94 8.15 -32.95 1.93
C ALA A 94 6.91 -32.04 1.98
N HIS A 95 6.67 -31.38 3.13
CA HIS A 95 5.50 -30.52 3.31
C HIS A 95 5.56 -29.24 2.46
N TYR A 96 6.77 -28.81 2.06
CA TYR A 96 7.00 -27.67 1.16
C TYR A 96 8.30 -27.86 0.35
N LEU A 97 8.20 -27.75 -0.98
CA LEU A 97 9.37 -27.72 -1.85
C LEU A 97 10.13 -26.39 -1.74
N ALA A 98 11.46 -26.44 -1.88
CA ALA A 98 12.30 -25.25 -1.93
C ALA A 98 11.85 -24.30 -3.06
N SER A 99 11.87 -22.99 -2.80
CA SER A 99 11.56 -22.02 -3.85
C SER A 99 12.66 -21.94 -4.90
N LEU A 100 12.31 -21.59 -6.14
CA LEU A 100 13.28 -21.32 -7.21
C LEU A 100 14.33 -20.29 -6.76
N HIS A 101 13.90 -19.25 -6.06
CA HIS A 101 14.79 -18.22 -5.52
C HIS A 101 15.81 -18.79 -4.53
N ASN A 102 15.38 -19.70 -3.63
CA ASN A 102 16.27 -20.34 -2.67
C ASN A 102 17.30 -21.25 -3.35
N ILE A 103 16.90 -21.95 -4.42
CA ILE A 103 17.81 -22.81 -5.19
C ILE A 103 18.85 -21.96 -5.92
N LEU A 104 18.43 -20.92 -6.64
CA LEU A 104 19.33 -20.06 -7.42
C LEU A 104 20.25 -19.22 -6.52
N GLY A 105 19.74 -18.72 -5.38
CA GLY A 105 20.54 -18.03 -4.38
C GLY A 105 21.63 -18.91 -3.77
N HIS A 106 21.35 -20.21 -3.55
CA HIS A 106 22.37 -21.16 -3.09
C HIS A 106 23.46 -21.45 -4.13
N TRP A 107 23.17 -21.25 -5.42
CA TRP A 107 24.09 -21.47 -6.52
C TRP A 107 24.83 -20.21 -6.96
N ASN A 108 24.56 -19.08 -6.32
CA ASN A 108 25.09 -17.78 -6.72
C ASN A 108 24.79 -17.47 -8.20
N VAL A 109 23.64 -17.94 -8.69
CA VAL A 109 23.17 -17.72 -10.06
C VAL A 109 22.20 -16.55 -10.04
N ASP A 110 22.64 -15.41 -10.57
CA ASP A 110 21.79 -14.24 -10.73
C ASP A 110 20.74 -14.47 -11.83
N LEU A 111 19.47 -14.27 -11.49
CA LEU A 111 18.40 -14.12 -12.48
C LEU A 111 18.58 -12.78 -13.19
N THR A 112 19.37 -12.79 -14.25
CA THR A 112 19.39 -11.68 -15.20
C THR A 112 18.23 -11.83 -16.16
N ALA A 113 17.18 -11.04 -15.96
CA ALA A 113 16.32 -10.72 -17.09
C ALA A 113 17.20 -9.92 -18.07
N LYS A 114 17.34 -10.38 -19.31
CA LYS A 114 17.76 -9.45 -20.36
C LYS A 114 16.69 -8.38 -20.39
N ASP A 115 17.04 -7.19 -19.93
CA ASP A 115 16.37 -5.97 -20.34
C ASP A 115 16.58 -5.94 -21.85
N ASP A 116 15.64 -6.52 -22.59
CA ASP A 116 15.58 -6.27 -24.02
C ASP A 116 15.34 -4.77 -24.09
N ASP A 117 16.41 -4.01 -24.41
CA ASP A 117 16.50 -2.55 -24.59
C ASP A 117 15.41 -1.92 -25.50
N ILE A 118 14.44 -2.72 -25.91
CA ILE A 118 13.24 -2.43 -26.71
C ILE A 118 12.00 -2.31 -25.80
N SER A 119 12.09 -2.54 -24.49
CA SER A 119 10.96 -2.32 -23.55
C SER A 119 10.63 -0.83 -23.33
N LYS A 120 11.57 0.08 -23.63
CA LYS A 120 11.42 1.55 -23.46
C LYS A 120 10.76 2.26 -24.65
N THR A 121 10.19 1.53 -25.59
CA THR A 121 9.52 2.09 -26.80
C THR A 121 8.02 2.33 -26.66
N VAL A 122 7.48 2.18 -25.45
CA VAL A 122 6.10 2.52 -25.12
C VAL A 122 6.08 3.92 -24.49
N SER A 123 5.29 4.83 -25.05
CA SER A 123 5.05 6.16 -24.51
C SER A 123 4.30 6.08 -23.17
N GLN A 124 4.26 7.17 -22.42
CA GLN A 124 3.50 7.26 -21.16
C GLN A 124 1.98 7.03 -21.34
N GLU A 125 1.47 7.06 -22.58
CA GLU A 125 0.06 6.79 -22.93
C GLU A 125 -0.17 5.36 -23.46
N CYS A 126 0.77 4.43 -23.23
CA CYS A 126 0.72 3.05 -23.73
C CYS A 126 0.70 2.93 -25.27
N THR A 127 1.13 3.96 -26.01
CA THR A 127 1.28 3.93 -27.47
C THR A 127 2.75 3.70 -27.85
N LEU A 128 3.02 2.93 -28.93
CA LEU A 128 4.40 2.73 -29.40
C LEU A 128 4.94 4.06 -29.96
N GLU A 129 6.09 4.52 -29.45
CA GLU A 129 6.77 5.70 -30.00
C GLU A 129 7.17 5.41 -31.45
N ALA A 130 6.82 6.32 -32.38
CA ALA A 130 7.26 6.22 -33.77
C ALA A 130 8.80 6.13 -33.85
N ILE A 131 9.30 5.31 -34.79
CA ILE A 131 10.73 5.21 -35.04
C ILE A 131 11.20 6.49 -35.78
N PRO A 132 12.28 7.17 -35.36
CA PRO A 132 12.85 8.31 -36.04
C PRO A 132 13.31 7.92 -37.42
N ILE A 133 13.15 8.84 -38.37
CA ILE A 133 13.47 8.62 -39.78
C ILE A 133 14.92 8.16 -39.98
N GLU A 134 15.88 8.71 -39.24
CA GLU A 134 17.30 8.31 -39.31
C GLU A 134 17.52 6.83 -38.96
N ILE A 135 16.80 6.32 -37.96
CA ILE A 135 16.89 4.92 -37.53
C ILE A 135 16.11 4.02 -38.50
N ALA A 136 14.96 4.49 -38.99
CA ALA A 136 14.18 3.78 -39.99
C ALA A 136 14.95 3.59 -41.31
N ASP A 137 15.62 4.64 -41.79
CA ASP A 137 16.47 4.60 -42.98
C ASP A 137 17.65 3.64 -42.78
N ALA A 138 18.32 3.72 -41.62
CA ALA A 138 19.37 2.78 -41.27
C ALA A 138 18.84 1.33 -41.22
N CYS A 139 17.61 1.12 -40.76
CA CYS A 139 16.96 -0.18 -40.77
C CYS A 139 16.73 -0.69 -42.20
N ILE A 140 16.12 0.11 -43.07
CA ILE A 140 15.88 -0.28 -44.47
C ILE A 140 17.19 -0.62 -45.18
N GLN A 141 18.26 0.15 -44.94
CA GLN A 141 19.59 -0.11 -45.52
C GLN A 141 20.24 -1.39 -44.99
N GLY A 142 19.98 -1.75 -43.72
CA GLY A 142 20.49 -2.98 -43.11
C GLY A 142 19.74 -4.25 -43.53
N LEU A 143 18.52 -4.11 -44.08
CA LEU A 143 17.69 -5.19 -44.61
C LEU A 143 18.05 -5.49 -46.07
N LYS A 144 19.29 -5.94 -46.30
CA LYS A 144 19.78 -6.36 -47.62
C LYS A 144 20.35 -7.76 -47.54
N GLN A 145 20.27 -8.48 -48.65
CA GLN A 145 20.83 -9.82 -48.83
C GLN A 145 20.27 -10.88 -47.85
N LEU A 146 19.09 -10.62 -47.27
CA LEU A 146 18.38 -11.58 -46.44
C LEU A 146 17.69 -12.63 -47.31
N LYS A 147 17.62 -13.86 -46.81
CA LYS A 147 16.76 -14.88 -47.37
C LYS A 147 15.40 -14.83 -46.69
N ILE A 148 14.35 -14.54 -47.45
CA ILE A 148 12.99 -14.30 -46.93
C ILE A 148 12.08 -15.50 -47.24
N HIS A 149 11.52 -16.08 -46.18
CA HIS A 149 10.69 -17.27 -46.23
C HIS A 149 9.21 -16.93 -46.05
N ASN A 150 8.32 -17.83 -46.49
CA ASN A 150 6.89 -17.75 -46.20
C ASN A 150 6.62 -17.98 -44.69
N ASP A 151 5.40 -17.73 -44.22
CA ASP A 151 5.01 -17.83 -42.80
C ASP A 151 4.90 -19.29 -42.31
N THR A 152 6.03 -20.01 -42.27
CA THR A 152 6.13 -21.38 -41.74
C THR A 152 6.94 -21.42 -40.45
N ASN A 153 6.57 -22.34 -39.54
CA ASN A 153 7.25 -22.54 -38.27
C ASN A 153 8.62 -23.23 -38.46
N THR A 154 9.73 -22.51 -38.68
CA THR A 154 11.06 -23.08 -38.38
C THR A 154 12.24 -22.11 -38.41
N LEU A 155 13.13 -22.33 -37.43
CA LEU A 155 14.55 -21.95 -37.27
C LEU A 155 14.90 -20.48 -36.97
N ALA A 156 15.78 -20.32 -35.96
CA ALA A 156 16.13 -19.04 -35.32
C ALA A 156 16.95 -18.06 -36.18
N ILE A 157 17.24 -18.40 -37.45
CA ILE A 157 18.19 -17.67 -38.31
C ILE A 157 17.58 -17.32 -39.69
N GLU A 158 16.29 -17.59 -39.95
CA GLU A 158 15.60 -17.18 -41.19
C GLU A 158 14.54 -16.07 -40.93
N THR A 159 14.42 -15.07 -41.80
CA THR A 159 13.37 -14.03 -41.71
C THR A 159 12.14 -14.48 -42.50
N SER A 160 10.95 -14.46 -41.88
CA SER A 160 9.67 -14.73 -42.58
C SER A 160 8.91 -13.44 -42.93
N LEU A 161 7.91 -13.56 -43.82
CA LEU A 161 7.04 -12.44 -44.23
C LEU A 161 6.35 -11.78 -43.03
N LEU A 162 5.91 -12.55 -42.03
CA LEU A 162 5.20 -12.07 -40.84
C LEU A 162 5.96 -10.97 -40.06
N PRO A 163 7.14 -11.23 -39.44
CA PRO A 163 7.87 -10.21 -38.69
C PRO A 163 8.33 -9.05 -39.59
N LEU A 164 8.67 -9.35 -40.84
CA LEU A 164 9.09 -8.33 -41.81
C LEU A 164 7.95 -7.36 -42.13
N PHE A 165 6.75 -7.86 -42.41
CA PHE A 165 5.59 -7.03 -42.77
C PHE A 165 5.01 -6.31 -41.55
N MET A 166 5.10 -6.89 -40.34
CA MET A 166 4.79 -6.15 -39.11
C MET A 166 5.73 -4.95 -38.95
N GLY A 167 7.03 -5.13 -39.25
CA GLY A 167 8.01 -4.05 -39.27
C GLY A 167 7.73 -2.98 -40.31
N LEU A 168 7.59 -3.38 -41.58
CA LEU A 168 7.41 -2.44 -42.70
C LEU A 168 6.09 -1.68 -42.61
N ASN A 169 4.98 -2.31 -42.22
CA ASN A 169 3.71 -1.60 -42.01
C ASN A 169 3.81 -0.53 -40.91
N GLY A 170 4.68 -0.72 -39.91
CA GLY A 170 4.92 0.27 -38.86
C GLY A 170 5.59 1.56 -39.35
N LEU A 171 6.22 1.55 -40.52
CA LEU A 171 6.88 2.74 -41.08
C LEU A 171 5.90 3.82 -41.54
N GLU A 172 4.62 3.49 -41.72
CA GLU A 172 3.58 4.48 -42.03
C GLU A 172 3.49 5.56 -40.94
N GLN A 173 3.75 5.21 -39.68
CA GLN A 173 3.76 6.15 -38.55
C GLN A 173 5.04 6.99 -38.47
N THR A 174 6.06 6.70 -39.30
CA THR A 174 7.34 7.41 -39.30
C THR A 174 7.31 8.65 -40.17
N LYS A 175 6.66 8.57 -41.34
CA LYS A 175 6.60 9.67 -42.30
C LYS A 175 5.25 9.72 -43.01
N ASP A 176 5.06 8.88 -44.04
CA ASP A 176 3.85 8.82 -44.84
C ASP A 176 3.67 7.43 -45.49
N LYS A 177 2.55 7.24 -46.19
CA LYS A 177 2.26 6.00 -46.92
C LYS A 177 3.26 5.71 -48.03
N GLN A 178 3.78 6.73 -48.70
CA GLN A 178 4.72 6.57 -49.81
C GLN A 178 6.05 6.00 -49.30
N TYR A 179 6.54 6.50 -48.17
CA TYR A 179 7.75 6.00 -47.52
C TYR A 179 7.66 4.51 -47.15
N LYS A 180 6.51 4.07 -46.65
CA LYS A 180 6.25 2.64 -46.44
C LYS A 180 6.35 1.86 -47.75
N GLU A 181 5.70 2.34 -48.81
CA GLU A 181 5.69 1.67 -50.11
C GLU A 181 7.11 1.58 -50.72
N ASP A 182 7.89 2.65 -50.63
CA ASP A 182 9.28 2.70 -51.08
C ASP A 182 10.17 1.73 -50.28
N ALA A 183 9.93 1.59 -48.97
CA ALA A 183 10.60 0.61 -48.13
C ALA A 183 10.28 -0.83 -48.56
N TYR A 184 9.00 -1.13 -48.86
CA TYR A 184 8.60 -2.42 -49.41
C TYR A 184 9.29 -2.72 -50.74
N THR A 185 9.34 -1.75 -51.66
CA THR A 185 10.03 -1.90 -52.96
C THR A 185 11.52 -2.15 -52.77
N THR A 186 12.15 -1.44 -51.84
CA THR A 186 13.57 -1.59 -51.52
C THR A 186 13.86 -2.98 -50.97
N VAL A 187 13.08 -3.43 -49.97
CA VAL A 187 13.28 -4.76 -49.37
C VAL A 187 13.02 -5.87 -50.40
N TYR A 188 12.00 -5.74 -51.24
CA TYR A 188 11.74 -6.74 -52.30
C TYR A 188 12.90 -6.84 -53.30
N ARG A 189 13.50 -5.71 -53.70
CA ARG A 189 14.57 -5.67 -54.70
C ARG A 189 15.91 -6.20 -54.20
N TYR A 190 16.24 -5.97 -52.93
CA TYR A 190 17.58 -6.23 -52.40
C TYR A 190 17.69 -7.50 -51.55
N ASN A 191 16.66 -8.35 -51.52
CA ASN A 191 16.64 -9.59 -50.73
C ASN A 191 16.21 -10.79 -51.58
N PHE A 192 16.57 -12.00 -51.12
CA PHE A 192 16.29 -13.26 -51.81
C PHE A 192 15.00 -13.89 -51.26
N LEU A 193 13.88 -13.72 -51.98
CA LEU A 193 12.62 -14.34 -51.61
C LEU A 193 12.57 -15.79 -52.08
N THR A 194 12.13 -16.69 -51.20
CA THR A 194 11.78 -18.06 -51.63
C THR A 194 10.58 -18.04 -52.59
N PRO A 195 10.40 -19.04 -53.49
CA PRO A 195 9.32 -19.05 -54.47
C PRO A 195 7.93 -18.77 -53.87
N ASN A 196 7.62 -19.42 -52.75
CA ASN A 196 6.36 -19.24 -52.03
C ASN A 196 6.23 -17.84 -51.40
N ALA A 197 7.33 -17.27 -50.88
CA ALA A 197 7.31 -15.92 -50.33
C ALA A 197 7.11 -14.87 -51.42
N ASN A 198 7.67 -15.11 -52.61
CA ASN A 198 7.53 -14.25 -53.77
C ASN A 198 6.10 -14.23 -54.30
N GLU A 199 5.47 -15.40 -54.44
CA GLU A 199 4.07 -15.53 -54.88
C GLU A 199 3.10 -14.82 -53.92
N LEU A 200 3.36 -14.90 -52.62
CA LEU A 200 2.46 -14.38 -51.57
C LEU A 200 2.80 -12.95 -51.12
N TRP A 201 3.81 -12.31 -51.71
CA TRP A 201 4.31 -11.01 -51.27
C TRP A 201 3.23 -9.93 -51.32
N SER A 202 2.56 -9.79 -52.47
CA SER A 202 1.53 -8.77 -52.69
C SER A 202 0.29 -9.01 -51.83
N ASP A 203 -0.20 -10.26 -51.78
CA ASP A 203 -1.39 -10.64 -51.01
C ASP A 203 -1.22 -10.44 -49.51
N ARG A 204 -0.02 -10.69 -48.97
CA ARG A 204 0.24 -10.62 -47.53
C ARG A 204 0.68 -9.24 -47.05
N LYS A 205 1.08 -8.34 -47.96
CA LYS A 205 1.62 -6.99 -47.66
C LYS A 205 0.79 -6.20 -46.63
N GLY A 206 -0.54 -6.19 -46.79
CA GLY A 206 -1.46 -5.46 -45.90
C GLY A 206 -2.00 -6.26 -44.70
N ARG A 207 -1.80 -7.58 -44.66
CA ARG A 207 -2.51 -8.50 -43.74
C ARG A 207 -2.15 -8.29 -42.27
N TYR A 208 -0.98 -7.72 -41.99
CA TYR A 208 -0.45 -7.53 -40.64
C TYR A 208 -0.46 -6.07 -40.16
N SER A 209 -1.22 -5.20 -40.82
CA SER A 209 -1.30 -3.77 -40.49
C SER A 209 -1.81 -3.51 -39.07
N SER A 210 -2.68 -4.37 -38.52
CA SER A 210 -3.17 -4.27 -37.14
C SER A 210 -2.11 -4.60 -36.07
N ARG A 211 -0.98 -5.19 -36.47
CA ARG A 211 0.17 -5.51 -35.59
C ARG A 211 1.43 -4.76 -36.02
N ALA A 212 1.27 -3.62 -36.69
CA ALA A 212 2.35 -2.81 -37.22
C ALA A 212 3.25 -2.27 -36.11
N ASN A 213 4.56 -2.51 -36.22
CA ASN A 213 5.57 -2.00 -35.29
C ASN A 213 6.94 -1.94 -35.97
N ALA A 214 7.38 -0.74 -36.34
CA ALA A 214 8.63 -0.51 -37.06
C ALA A 214 9.89 -0.95 -36.29
N TRP A 215 9.82 -1.02 -34.96
CA TRP A 215 10.94 -1.45 -34.12
C TRP A 215 11.33 -2.91 -34.31
N ILE A 216 10.44 -3.73 -34.88
CA ILE A 216 10.74 -5.12 -35.24
C ILE A 216 11.91 -5.19 -36.23
N LEU A 217 12.07 -4.19 -37.10
CA LEU A 217 13.17 -4.13 -38.06
C LEU A 217 14.54 -4.12 -37.35
N THR A 218 14.66 -3.49 -36.19
CA THR A 218 15.90 -3.51 -35.39
C THR A 218 16.26 -4.91 -34.90
N LYS A 219 15.26 -5.72 -34.52
CA LYS A 219 15.44 -7.12 -34.11
C LYS A 219 15.87 -8.00 -35.29
N ILE A 220 15.24 -7.83 -36.46
CA ILE A 220 15.61 -8.56 -37.68
C ILE A 220 17.08 -8.30 -38.00
N ILE A 221 17.52 -7.04 -38.00
CA ILE A 221 18.92 -6.67 -38.30
C ILE A 221 19.88 -7.22 -37.24
N LYS A 222 19.53 -7.14 -35.95
CA LYS A 222 20.35 -7.72 -34.86
C LYS A 222 20.59 -9.22 -35.04
N LEU A 223 19.60 -9.94 -35.56
CA LEU A 223 19.66 -11.38 -35.76
C LEU A 223 20.38 -11.78 -37.04
N HIS A 224 20.10 -11.10 -38.16
CA HIS A 224 20.57 -11.53 -39.48
C HIS A 224 21.75 -10.72 -40.04
N ASN A 225 22.00 -9.52 -39.49
CA ASN A 225 23.10 -8.65 -39.91
C ASN A 225 23.79 -8.02 -38.69
N LYS A 226 24.38 -8.90 -37.86
CA LYS A 226 24.98 -8.55 -36.56
C LYS A 226 26.10 -7.52 -36.70
N GLU A 227 26.91 -7.59 -37.76
CA GLU A 227 27.98 -6.63 -38.00
C GLU A 227 27.43 -5.22 -38.26
N TYR A 228 26.45 -5.09 -39.16
CA TYR A 228 25.77 -3.82 -39.42
C TYR A 228 25.02 -3.30 -38.18
N TYR A 229 24.42 -4.20 -37.40
CA TYR A 229 23.80 -3.86 -36.12
C TYR A 229 24.81 -3.21 -35.17
N GLU A 230 25.96 -3.83 -34.94
CA GLU A 230 26.96 -3.36 -33.99
C GLU A 230 27.67 -2.07 -34.46
N THR A 231 27.97 -1.96 -35.76
CA THR A 231 28.75 -0.85 -36.33
C THR A 231 27.92 0.38 -36.69
N THR A 232 26.66 0.21 -37.12
CA THR A 232 25.83 1.30 -37.66
C THR A 232 24.59 1.55 -36.81
N LEU A 233 23.77 0.52 -36.58
CA LEU A 233 22.46 0.71 -35.94
C LEU A 233 22.56 0.96 -34.42
N LYS A 234 23.41 0.22 -33.71
CA LYS A 234 23.59 0.30 -32.26
C LYS A 234 24.15 1.67 -31.81
N PRO A 235 25.11 2.30 -32.51
CA PRO A 235 25.51 3.68 -32.21
C PRO A 235 24.37 4.68 -32.35
N LEU A 236 23.52 4.57 -33.38
CA LEU A 236 22.35 5.46 -33.56
C LEU A 236 21.33 5.29 -32.43
N LEU A 237 21.06 4.04 -32.02
CA LEU A 237 20.19 3.73 -30.88
C LEU A 237 20.74 4.30 -29.56
N LYS A 238 22.06 4.17 -29.33
CA LYS A 238 22.74 4.76 -28.16
C LYS A 238 22.69 6.28 -28.16
N LYS A 239 22.97 6.93 -29.30
CA LYS A 239 22.92 8.39 -29.44
C LYS A 239 21.53 8.92 -29.14
N ARG A 240 20.48 8.31 -29.71
CA ARG A 240 19.09 8.67 -29.39
C ARG A 240 18.80 8.56 -27.90
N LEU A 241 19.20 7.47 -27.25
CA LEU A 241 19.00 7.32 -25.81
C LEU A 241 19.71 8.42 -25.04
N GLN A 242 20.97 8.72 -25.37
CA GLN A 242 21.74 9.80 -24.76
C GLN A 242 21.08 11.17 -24.97
N ASP A 243 20.56 11.46 -26.16
CA ASP A 243 19.86 12.71 -26.47
C ASP A 243 18.52 12.79 -25.70
N LYS A 244 17.79 11.68 -25.57
CA LYS A 244 16.57 11.57 -24.74
C LYS A 244 16.87 11.79 -23.24
N TYR A 245 18.06 11.43 -22.76
CA TYR A 245 18.48 11.71 -21.38
C TYR A 245 18.99 13.15 -21.20
N LYS A 246 19.70 13.70 -22.20
CA LYS A 246 20.19 15.10 -22.20
C LYS A 246 19.04 16.11 -22.23
N SER A 247 17.99 15.87 -23.02
CA SER A 247 16.82 16.75 -23.09
C SER A 247 15.95 16.71 -21.82
N LYS A 248 16.18 15.74 -20.92
CA LYS A 248 15.37 15.52 -19.71
C LYS A 248 16.05 16.03 -18.42
N HIS A 249 17.34 16.39 -18.45
CA HIS A 249 18.10 16.81 -17.26
C HIS A 249 19.03 18.00 -17.57
N GLU A 250 18.50 19.22 -17.54
CA GLU A 250 19.30 20.40 -17.18
C GLU A 250 19.10 20.70 -15.70
N ILE A 251 19.74 19.92 -14.83
CA ILE A 251 20.31 20.48 -13.59
C ILE A 251 21.78 20.60 -13.91
N LYS A 252 22.28 21.83 -14.07
CA LYS A 252 23.71 22.07 -14.26
C LYS A 252 24.43 21.60 -13.00
N LEU A 253 25.15 20.47 -13.09
CA LEU A 253 25.97 19.90 -11.99
C LEU A 253 26.93 20.91 -11.36
N GLU A 254 27.26 21.98 -12.08
CA GLU A 254 28.09 23.11 -11.64
C GLU A 254 27.45 23.97 -10.53
N ILE A 255 26.12 23.91 -10.35
CA ILE A 255 25.37 24.68 -9.34
C ILE A 255 25.28 23.93 -7.99
N ILE A 256 25.52 22.62 -7.99
CA ILE A 256 25.41 21.80 -6.76
C ILE A 256 26.64 22.03 -5.89
N GLU A 257 26.48 22.73 -4.78
CA GLU A 257 27.49 22.80 -3.73
C GLU A 257 27.73 21.41 -3.15
N LYS A 258 28.88 20.80 -3.44
CA LYS A 258 29.30 19.55 -2.80
C LYS A 258 29.68 19.85 -1.35
N GLN A 259 28.73 19.73 -0.43
CA GLN A 259 28.99 19.83 0.99
C GLN A 259 29.58 18.51 1.52
N GLU A 260 30.50 18.60 2.50
CA GLU A 260 31.05 17.41 3.15
C GLU A 260 29.96 16.62 3.89
N PHE A 261 30.05 15.29 3.83
CA PHE A 261 29.12 14.41 4.54
C PHE A 261 29.53 14.37 6.02
N ASP A 262 29.08 15.37 6.76
CA ASP A 262 29.33 15.49 8.18
C ASP A 262 28.39 14.58 8.97
N PHE A 263 28.97 13.66 9.74
CA PHE A 263 28.27 12.72 10.60
C PHE A 263 27.59 13.41 11.79
N ASN A 264 28.21 14.45 12.32
CA ASN A 264 27.75 15.16 13.52
C ASN A 264 26.66 16.19 13.21
N TYR A 265 26.51 16.58 11.95
CA TYR A 265 25.45 17.49 11.52
C TYR A 265 24.06 16.80 11.53
N PRO A 266 23.08 17.23 12.35
CA PRO A 266 21.81 16.52 12.54
C PRO A 266 20.81 16.77 11.39
N PHE A 267 21.16 16.28 10.21
CA PHE A 267 20.39 16.45 8.98
C PHE A 267 20.16 15.10 8.30
N ILE A 268 18.89 14.70 8.18
CA ILE A 268 18.42 13.44 7.62
C ILE A 268 17.29 13.69 6.62
N PHE A 269 16.77 12.63 5.97
CA PHE A 269 15.63 12.74 5.05
C PHE A 269 14.41 13.45 5.65
N GLY A 270 14.14 13.28 6.96
CA GLY A 270 13.09 14.02 7.65
C GLY A 270 13.28 15.54 7.63
N ASN A 271 14.52 16.04 7.64
CA ASN A 271 14.81 17.47 7.51
C ASN A 271 14.55 17.97 6.08
N ILE A 272 14.94 17.18 5.07
CA ILE A 272 14.62 17.47 3.65
C ILE A 272 13.10 17.54 3.48
N SER A 273 12.37 16.58 4.07
CA SER A 273 10.90 16.59 4.09
C SER A 273 10.35 17.88 4.73
N LYS A 274 10.83 18.25 5.93
CA LYS A 274 10.41 19.49 6.63
C LYS A 274 10.71 20.76 5.82
N LYS A 275 11.90 20.88 5.21
CA LYS A 275 12.25 22.02 4.34
C LYS A 275 11.35 22.08 3.12
N ALA A 276 11.01 20.93 2.55
CA ALA A 276 10.08 20.85 1.43
C ALA A 276 8.66 21.29 1.85
N THR A 277 8.15 20.84 3.00
CA THR A 277 6.83 21.25 3.53
C THR A 277 6.74 22.75 3.77
N ARG A 278 7.84 23.39 4.16
CA ARG A 278 7.92 24.84 4.40
C ARG A 278 8.14 25.67 3.14
N GLY A 279 8.33 25.04 1.97
CA GLY A 279 8.62 25.72 0.71
C GLY A 279 10.01 26.39 0.68
N GLU A 280 10.98 25.87 1.44
CA GLU A 280 12.31 26.48 1.55
C GLU A 280 13.21 26.21 0.34
N PHE A 281 12.85 25.27 -0.53
CA PHE A 281 13.59 24.98 -1.76
C PHE A 281 13.10 25.87 -2.90
N LYS A 282 14.01 26.63 -3.52
CA LYS A 282 13.72 27.52 -4.64
C LYS A 282 13.99 26.84 -5.97
N GLU A 283 15.02 26.02 -6.03
CA GLU A 283 15.48 25.35 -7.26
C GLU A 283 15.90 23.89 -7.00
N GLU A 284 16.10 23.11 -8.06
CA GLU A 284 16.44 21.68 -7.94
C GLU A 284 17.83 21.46 -7.38
N ALA A 285 18.71 22.44 -7.60
CA ALA A 285 20.04 22.46 -7.04
C ALA A 285 19.99 22.47 -5.49
N ASP A 286 18.99 23.10 -4.88
CA ASP A 286 18.86 23.15 -3.42
C ASP A 286 18.53 21.76 -2.85
N ILE A 287 17.62 21.03 -3.50
CA ILE A 287 17.28 19.64 -3.14
C ILE A 287 18.51 18.76 -3.34
N ALA A 288 19.15 18.85 -4.50
CA ALA A 288 20.32 18.03 -4.80
C ALA A 288 21.44 18.26 -3.78
N THR A 289 21.67 19.53 -3.40
CA THR A 289 22.62 19.94 -2.35
C THR A 289 22.27 19.31 -1.01
N ASP A 290 21.01 19.38 -0.57
CA ASP A 290 20.59 18.76 0.68
C ASP A 290 20.63 17.23 0.65
N LEU A 291 20.35 16.60 -0.51
CA LEU A 291 20.50 15.15 -0.69
C LEU A 291 21.95 14.71 -0.56
N THR A 292 22.94 15.51 -0.98
CA THR A 292 24.35 15.16 -0.79
C THR A 292 24.77 15.05 0.68
N LYS A 293 24.00 15.67 1.59
CA LYS A 293 24.20 15.59 3.06
C LYS A 293 23.68 14.29 3.66
N VAL A 294 22.76 13.62 2.97
CA VAL A 294 22.00 12.47 3.48
C VAL A 294 22.34 11.18 2.74
N ILE A 295 22.66 11.25 1.45
CA ILE A 295 22.97 10.09 0.61
C ILE A 295 24.40 10.20 0.06
N LYS A 296 25.16 9.12 0.21
CA LYS A 296 26.38 8.87 -0.54
C LYS A 296 26.30 7.55 -1.28
N TYR A 297 27.10 7.44 -2.33
CA TYR A 297 27.31 6.18 -3.03
C TYR A 297 28.75 5.75 -2.85
N TYR A 298 28.97 4.46 -2.68
CA TYR A 298 30.29 3.85 -2.81
C TYR A 298 30.25 2.72 -3.82
N ALA A 299 31.41 2.41 -4.40
CA ALA A 299 31.56 1.28 -5.29
C ALA A 299 31.63 -0.01 -4.46
N GLY A 300 30.56 -0.81 -4.52
CA GLY A 300 30.55 -2.19 -4.03
C GLY A 300 30.82 -3.19 -5.15
N GLU A 301 30.97 -4.47 -4.79
CA GLU A 301 31.32 -5.56 -5.72
C GLU A 301 30.31 -5.77 -6.85
N SER A 302 29.04 -5.36 -6.65
CA SER A 302 27.94 -5.47 -7.61
C SER A 302 27.47 -4.11 -8.19
N GLY A 303 28.22 -3.02 -7.92
CA GLY A 303 27.94 -1.67 -8.42
C GLY A 303 27.80 -0.62 -7.32
N LEU A 304 27.22 0.55 -7.67
CA LEU A 304 27.01 1.64 -6.71
C LEU A 304 25.98 1.24 -5.63
N VAL A 305 26.41 1.22 -4.37
CA VAL A 305 25.57 0.95 -3.21
C VAL A 305 25.26 2.27 -2.50
N PRO A 306 23.97 2.61 -2.31
CA PRO A 306 23.57 3.79 -1.57
C PRO A 306 23.79 3.60 -0.06
N ILE A 307 24.39 4.61 0.53
CA ILE A 307 24.60 4.81 1.96
C ILE A 307 23.68 5.97 2.36
N ILE A 308 22.75 5.71 3.26
CA ILE A 308 21.79 6.70 3.73
C ILE A 308 22.01 7.00 5.21
N LYS A 309 22.04 8.29 5.55
CA LYS A 309 22.04 8.79 6.93
C LYS A 309 20.62 8.75 7.49
N GLU A 310 20.45 8.03 8.59
CA GLU A 310 19.19 7.90 9.31
C GLU A 310 19.39 8.25 10.79
N TYR A 311 18.35 8.73 11.47
CA TYR A 311 18.41 8.92 12.92
C TYR A 311 18.00 7.63 13.64
N ASP A 312 18.85 7.10 14.51
CA ASP A 312 18.53 5.95 15.33
C ASP A 312 18.00 6.42 16.69
N ALA A 313 16.68 6.34 16.86
CA ALA A 313 16.01 6.78 18.08
C ALA A 313 16.39 5.96 19.33
N GLN A 314 16.96 4.76 19.18
CA GLN A 314 17.41 3.96 20.32
C GLN A 314 18.77 4.43 20.84
N LEU A 315 19.62 4.91 19.95
CA LEU A 315 20.98 5.34 20.27
C LEU A 315 21.10 6.88 20.39
N GLU A 316 20.05 7.62 20.05
CA GLU A 316 20.00 9.09 19.99
C GLU A 316 21.11 9.70 19.12
N ILE A 317 21.56 8.96 18.10
CA ILE A 317 22.62 9.37 17.17
C ILE A 317 22.17 9.16 15.72
N ASN A 318 22.83 9.86 14.81
CA ASN A 318 22.72 9.56 13.38
C ASN A 318 23.55 8.32 13.05
N VAL A 319 22.95 7.37 12.34
CA VAL A 319 23.59 6.15 11.87
C VAL A 319 23.62 6.12 10.34
N ILE A 320 24.60 5.41 9.80
CA ILE A 320 24.63 5.05 8.38
C ILE A 320 23.97 3.70 8.20
N ARG A 321 23.09 3.59 7.20
CA ARG A 321 22.58 2.30 6.73
C ARG A 321 22.88 2.08 5.26
N TYR A 322 23.36 0.88 4.96
CA TYR A 322 23.48 0.35 3.61
C TYR A 322 22.08 -0.04 3.14
N LYS A 323 21.70 0.42 1.95
CA LYS A 323 20.40 0.11 1.37
C LYS A 323 20.58 -0.51 0.00
N THR A 324 19.62 -1.33 -0.41
CA THR A 324 19.49 -1.72 -1.81
C THR A 324 19.10 -0.49 -2.63
N LYS A 325 19.31 -0.53 -3.96
CA LYS A 325 18.83 0.53 -4.85
C LYS A 325 17.32 0.74 -4.69
N THR A 326 16.55 -0.35 -4.66
CA THR A 326 15.08 -0.32 -4.49
C THR A 326 14.67 0.40 -3.21
N ASN A 327 15.25 0.04 -2.06
CA ASN A 327 14.88 0.67 -0.78
C ASN A 327 15.31 2.13 -0.73
N ALA A 328 16.43 2.49 -1.36
CA ALA A 328 16.84 3.90 -1.50
C ALA A 328 15.86 4.69 -2.37
N TYR A 329 15.39 4.11 -3.48
CA TYR A 329 14.35 4.71 -4.33
C TYR A 329 13.02 4.85 -3.59
N GLU A 330 12.60 3.84 -2.83
CA GLU A 330 11.39 3.89 -2.01
C GLU A 330 11.48 4.99 -0.94
N SER A 331 12.63 5.14 -0.25
CA SER A 331 12.87 6.27 0.67
C SER A 331 12.73 7.63 -0.04
N MET A 332 13.21 7.75 -1.28
CA MET A 332 13.08 8.98 -2.07
C MET A 332 11.65 9.23 -2.56
N HIS A 333 10.90 8.17 -2.89
CA HIS A 333 9.49 8.23 -3.27
C HIS A 333 8.56 8.58 -2.10
N ILE A 334 8.83 8.02 -0.92
CA ILE A 334 8.13 8.36 0.34
C ILE A 334 8.29 9.86 0.64
N THR A 335 9.45 10.42 0.32
CA THR A 335 9.73 11.86 0.48
C THR A 335 9.23 12.71 -0.72
N ARG A 336 8.50 12.11 -1.68
CA ARG A 336 8.06 12.66 -2.98
C ARG A 336 9.10 13.49 -3.73
N LEU A 337 10.36 13.06 -3.73
CA LEU A 337 11.39 13.74 -4.52
C LEU A 337 11.33 13.39 -6.01
N TRP A 338 10.74 12.23 -6.34
CA TRP A 338 10.64 11.71 -7.70
C TRP A 338 9.20 11.21 -7.92
N ASP A 339 8.50 11.81 -8.88
CA ASP A 339 7.30 11.25 -9.49
C ASP A 339 7.44 11.42 -11.00
N ASP A 340 7.11 10.37 -11.76
CA ASP A 340 7.45 10.17 -13.16
C ASP A 340 7.16 11.38 -14.08
N GLY A 341 8.17 12.25 -14.25
CA GLY A 341 8.13 13.37 -15.20
C GLY A 341 7.41 14.63 -14.73
N LYS A 342 6.98 14.71 -13.46
CA LYS A 342 6.51 15.96 -12.84
C LYS A 342 7.33 16.26 -11.59
N LYS A 343 8.23 17.25 -11.71
CA LYS A 343 8.92 17.89 -10.59
C LYS A 343 7.86 18.46 -9.64
N THR A 344 7.52 17.75 -8.58
CA THR A 344 6.64 18.28 -7.53
C THR A 344 7.36 18.17 -6.20
N TYR A 345 8.04 19.26 -5.85
CA TYR A 345 8.37 19.62 -4.47
C TYR A 345 7.15 19.35 -3.60
N ASN A 346 7.31 18.64 -2.47
CA ASN A 346 6.23 18.23 -1.54
C ASN A 346 5.13 19.30 -1.38
N ARG A 347 4.14 19.23 -2.25
CA ARG A 347 2.87 19.94 -2.15
C ARG A 347 1.82 18.86 -2.00
N TYR A 348 0.75 19.18 -1.29
CA TYR A 348 -0.50 18.42 -1.44
C TYR A 348 -0.78 18.20 -2.93
N LYS A 349 -1.52 17.14 -3.27
CA LYS A 349 -1.88 16.85 -4.67
C LYS A 349 -2.53 18.07 -5.35
N TYR A 350 -3.21 18.88 -4.54
CA TYR A 350 -3.97 20.07 -4.90
C TYR A 350 -3.22 21.35 -4.54
N GLU A 351 -3.51 22.42 -5.26
CA GLU A 351 -2.82 23.70 -5.12
C GLU A 351 -3.53 24.62 -4.13
N LYS A 352 -2.72 25.36 -3.36
CA LYS A 352 -3.23 26.45 -2.54
C LYS A 352 -3.55 27.65 -3.45
N LEU A 353 -4.79 28.11 -3.38
CA LEU A 353 -5.31 29.29 -4.08
C LEU A 353 -5.10 30.56 -3.24
N GLU A 354 -5.19 31.73 -3.87
CA GLU A 354 -5.16 33.03 -3.17
C GLU A 354 -6.44 33.27 -2.37
N GLN A 355 -7.58 32.88 -2.93
CA GLN A 355 -8.90 33.01 -2.30
C GLN A 355 -9.68 31.71 -2.47
N VAL A 356 -10.57 31.44 -1.52
CA VAL A 356 -11.47 30.28 -1.54
C VAL A 356 -12.78 30.70 -2.18
N ASP A 357 -13.20 29.97 -3.22
CA ASP A 357 -14.57 30.00 -3.71
C ASP A 357 -15.41 29.04 -2.85
N GLU A 358 -16.08 29.60 -1.84
CA GLU A 358 -16.92 28.83 -0.90
C GLU A 358 -18.04 28.06 -1.61
N SER A 359 -18.54 28.55 -2.75
CA SER A 359 -19.62 27.90 -3.51
C SER A 359 -19.23 26.51 -4.03
N LYS A 360 -17.92 26.26 -4.21
CA LYS A 360 -17.41 24.97 -4.66
C LYS A 360 -17.44 23.93 -3.56
N ILE A 361 -17.23 24.34 -2.32
CA ILE A 361 -17.09 23.46 -1.16
C ILE A 361 -18.33 23.43 -0.27
N ASP A 362 -19.30 24.31 -0.52
CA ASP A 362 -20.51 24.52 0.29
C ASP A 362 -21.27 23.22 0.57
N MET A 363 -21.57 22.42 -0.45
CA MET A 363 -22.25 21.12 -0.28
C MET A 363 -21.46 20.16 0.63
N PHE A 364 -20.13 20.20 0.60
CA PHE A 364 -19.30 19.35 1.44
C PHE A 364 -19.24 19.87 2.88
N ILE A 365 -19.07 21.19 3.06
CA ILE A 365 -18.92 21.82 4.37
C ILE A 365 -20.26 21.92 5.10
N ASN A 366 -21.29 22.48 4.47
CA ASN A 366 -22.56 22.79 5.12
C ASN A 366 -23.57 21.63 5.05
N ASP A 367 -23.80 21.04 3.88
CA ASP A 367 -24.80 19.95 3.78
C ASP A 367 -24.27 18.64 4.39
N LEU A 368 -23.11 18.18 3.92
CA LEU A 368 -22.53 16.93 4.40
C LEU A 368 -21.93 17.08 5.81
N THR A 369 -20.96 17.98 6.00
CA THR A 369 -20.20 18.02 7.26
C THR A 369 -21.05 18.59 8.41
N TYR A 370 -21.72 19.72 8.24
CA TYR A 370 -22.59 20.26 9.29
C TYR A 370 -23.92 19.50 9.41
N GLY A 371 -24.67 19.33 8.32
CA GLY A 371 -26.00 18.72 8.35
C GLY A 371 -26.01 17.23 8.68
N THR A 372 -25.14 16.45 8.04
CA THR A 372 -25.11 14.98 8.18
C THR A 372 -24.14 14.53 9.27
N ILE A 373 -22.85 14.88 9.16
CA ILE A 373 -21.80 14.37 10.06
C ILE A 373 -21.96 14.96 11.46
N ALA A 374 -21.92 16.28 11.61
CA ALA A 374 -22.10 16.95 12.90
C ALA A 374 -23.56 16.94 13.40
N GLY A 375 -24.50 16.47 12.58
CA GLY A 375 -25.92 16.38 12.94
C GLY A 375 -26.57 17.73 13.25
N GLY A 376 -26.03 18.83 12.73
CA GLY A 376 -26.45 20.21 13.04
C GLY A 376 -25.92 20.74 14.38
N ASN A 377 -24.99 20.05 15.04
CA ASN A 377 -24.31 20.56 16.23
C ASN A 377 -23.13 21.46 15.82
N LYS A 378 -23.26 22.76 16.07
CA LYS A 378 -22.24 23.75 15.71
C LYS A 378 -20.90 23.53 16.40
N GLU A 379 -20.89 23.17 17.68
CA GLU A 379 -19.65 22.94 18.43
C GLU A 379 -18.86 21.76 17.86
N VAL A 380 -19.56 20.65 17.59
CA VAL A 380 -18.99 19.46 16.94
C VAL A 380 -18.48 19.79 15.54
N PHE A 381 -19.24 20.57 14.77
CA PHE A 381 -18.86 21.01 13.43
C PHE A 381 -17.56 21.83 13.43
N GLU A 382 -17.46 22.84 14.29
CA GLU A 382 -16.25 23.66 14.42
C GLU A 382 -15.04 22.82 14.83
N TYR A 383 -15.23 21.86 15.75
CA TYR A 383 -14.18 20.93 16.15
C TYR A 383 -13.71 20.07 14.98
N ILE A 384 -14.61 19.48 14.18
CA ILE A 384 -14.24 18.66 13.01
C ILE A 384 -13.39 19.48 12.03
N LEU A 385 -13.83 20.71 11.70
CA LEU A 385 -13.11 21.56 10.75
C LEU A 385 -11.73 21.97 11.28
N ASN A 386 -11.64 22.34 12.57
CA ASN A 386 -10.38 22.68 13.22
C ASN A 386 -9.44 21.47 13.30
N TRP A 387 -9.96 20.27 13.55
CA TRP A 387 -9.19 19.04 13.63
C TRP A 387 -8.56 18.69 12.27
N ILE A 388 -9.31 18.81 11.18
CA ILE A 388 -8.78 18.60 9.82
C ILE A 388 -7.77 19.70 9.44
N ALA A 389 -8.10 20.96 9.75
CA ALA A 389 -7.18 22.08 9.53
C ALA A 389 -5.86 21.90 10.29
N PHE A 390 -5.90 21.40 11.53
CA PHE A 390 -4.70 21.12 12.31
C PHE A 390 -3.78 20.13 11.59
N ILE A 391 -4.32 19.06 11.01
CA ILE A 391 -3.55 18.05 10.28
C ILE A 391 -2.97 18.64 8.98
N ALA A 392 -3.75 19.47 8.28
CA ALA A 392 -3.30 20.13 7.05
C ALA A 392 -2.22 21.20 7.29
N GLN A 393 -2.30 21.94 8.39
CA GLN A 393 -1.34 23.02 8.70
C GLN A 393 -0.09 22.50 9.43
N ASN A 394 -0.22 21.43 10.22
CA ASN A 394 0.86 20.87 11.04
C ASN A 394 1.25 19.47 10.56
N ALA A 395 1.68 19.37 9.30
CA ALA A 395 2.09 18.09 8.73
C ALA A 395 3.16 17.38 9.57
N GLY A 396 2.93 16.11 9.89
CA GLY A 396 3.78 15.32 10.77
C GLY A 396 3.47 15.45 12.27
N GLN A 397 2.49 16.28 12.67
CA GLN A 397 2.02 16.33 14.06
C GLN A 397 0.76 15.49 14.28
N LYS A 398 0.62 14.98 15.50
CA LYS A 398 -0.56 14.26 15.94
C LYS A 398 -1.47 15.17 16.72
N THR A 399 -2.77 15.09 16.45
CA THR A 399 -3.83 15.65 17.28
C THR A 399 -3.94 14.95 18.64
N ARG A 400 -3.44 13.70 18.74
CA ARG A 400 -3.59 12.83 19.92
C ARG A 400 -5.04 12.50 20.24
N THR A 401 -5.94 12.74 19.28
CA THR A 401 -7.37 12.45 19.35
C THR A 401 -7.82 11.75 18.07
N ALA A 402 -9.00 11.15 18.12
CA ALA A 402 -9.63 10.43 17.03
C ALA A 402 -11.12 10.76 16.98
N ILE A 403 -11.70 10.70 15.79
CA ILE A 403 -13.14 10.91 15.57
C ILE A 403 -13.80 9.57 15.31
N ILE A 404 -14.89 9.26 16.01
CA ILE A 404 -15.74 8.09 15.79
C ILE A 404 -17.05 8.58 15.16
N LEU A 405 -17.33 8.12 13.95
CA LEU A 405 -18.58 8.34 13.24
C LEU A 405 -19.45 7.09 13.38
N GLN A 406 -20.60 7.25 14.03
CA GLN A 406 -21.61 6.23 14.22
C GLN A 406 -22.84 6.56 13.37
N GLY A 407 -23.25 5.64 12.51
CA GLY A 407 -24.40 5.89 11.67
C GLY A 407 -24.87 4.69 10.87
N LEU A 408 -26.07 4.85 10.31
CA LEU A 408 -26.60 3.90 9.35
C LEU A 408 -25.77 3.93 8.07
N GLN A 409 -25.64 2.79 7.42
CA GLN A 409 -24.97 2.73 6.13
C GLN A 409 -25.67 3.63 5.10
N ARG A 410 -24.88 4.21 4.18
CA ARG A 410 -25.35 5.04 3.05
C ARG A 410 -25.95 6.40 3.45
N ILE A 411 -25.47 7.00 4.54
CA ILE A 411 -25.82 8.38 4.92
C ILE A 411 -24.76 9.41 4.52
N GLY A 412 -23.57 8.99 4.07
CA GLY A 412 -22.51 9.88 3.57
C GLY A 412 -21.19 9.85 4.32
N GLU A 413 -21.05 9.04 5.39
CA GLU A 413 -19.82 8.93 6.19
C GLU A 413 -18.59 8.57 5.34
N ASN A 414 -18.70 7.55 4.48
CA ASN A 414 -17.61 7.18 3.58
C ASN A 414 -17.32 8.29 2.55
N ARG A 415 -18.33 9.02 2.06
CA ARG A 415 -18.09 10.15 1.13
C ARG A 415 -17.31 11.27 1.81
N PHE A 416 -17.59 11.52 3.09
CA PHE A 416 -16.85 12.48 3.90
C PHE A 416 -15.39 12.05 4.07
N THR A 417 -15.14 10.82 4.52
CA THR A 417 -13.77 10.34 4.77
C THR A 417 -12.97 10.12 3.48
N GLU A 418 -13.61 9.71 2.38
CA GLU A 418 -12.98 9.60 1.05
C GLU A 418 -12.51 10.96 0.53
N ALA A 419 -13.33 12.03 0.67
CA ALA A 419 -12.93 13.37 0.23
C ALA A 419 -11.72 13.89 1.02
N ILE A 420 -11.69 13.68 2.35
CA ILE A 420 -10.53 14.06 3.17
C ILE A 420 -9.30 13.20 2.84
N SER A 421 -9.50 11.90 2.60
CA SER A 421 -8.42 11.01 2.14
C SER A 421 -7.85 11.48 0.81
N GLU A 422 -8.70 11.80 -0.17
CA GLU A 422 -8.27 12.27 -1.48
C GLU A 422 -7.52 13.59 -1.39
N MET A 423 -7.98 14.54 -0.57
CA MET A 423 -7.29 15.81 -0.29
C MET A 423 -5.85 15.58 0.22
N PHE A 424 -5.67 14.64 1.14
CA PHE A 424 -4.34 14.26 1.64
C PHE A 424 -3.57 13.28 0.71
N SER A 425 -4.29 12.61 -0.20
CA SER A 425 -3.80 11.67 -1.20
C SER A 425 -2.77 10.69 -0.64
N ARG A 426 -1.50 10.74 -1.09
CA ARG A 426 -0.43 9.81 -0.66
C ARG A 426 -0.03 9.90 0.82
N TYR A 427 -0.56 10.86 1.58
CA TYR A 427 -0.41 10.93 3.03
C TYR A 427 -1.60 10.33 3.78
N SER A 428 -2.59 9.82 3.04
CA SER A 428 -3.74 9.12 3.57
C SER A 428 -3.67 7.64 3.28
N GLN A 429 -4.26 6.85 4.18
CA GLN A 429 -4.64 5.48 3.89
C GLN A 429 -6.17 5.39 3.85
N PRO A 430 -6.79 5.47 2.65
CA PRO A 430 -8.22 5.27 2.50
C PRO A 430 -8.56 3.80 2.76
N ASP A 431 -9.64 3.55 3.51
CA ASP A 431 -10.23 2.23 3.76
C ASP A 431 -9.23 1.11 4.14
N THR A 432 -8.68 1.16 5.36
CA THR A 432 -8.15 -0.08 5.96
C THR A 432 -9.31 -0.93 6.44
N SER A 433 -9.72 -1.92 5.62
CA SER A 433 -10.79 -2.87 5.94
C SER A 433 -10.49 -3.76 7.16
N THR A 434 -9.26 -3.72 7.69
CA THR A 434 -8.92 -4.46 8.90
C THR A 434 -7.87 -3.71 9.71
N ILE A 435 -8.31 -3.15 10.82
CA ILE A 435 -7.47 -2.65 11.91
C ILE A 435 -6.41 -3.68 12.32
N GLU A 436 -6.68 -4.98 12.16
CA GLU A 436 -5.73 -6.05 12.46
C GLU A 436 -4.45 -6.02 11.62
N GLU A 437 -4.52 -5.67 10.33
CA GLU A 437 -3.32 -5.57 9.48
C GLU A 437 -2.44 -4.40 9.91
N SER A 438 -3.07 -3.29 10.30
CA SER A 438 -2.39 -2.08 10.78
C SER A 438 -1.85 -2.22 12.21
N ILE A 439 -2.42 -3.10 13.04
CA ILE A 439 -2.11 -3.21 14.48
C ILE A 439 -1.23 -4.42 14.85
N ARG A 440 -1.39 -5.59 14.22
CA ARG A 440 -0.83 -6.84 14.78
C ARG A 440 0.46 -7.30 14.13
N THR A 441 0.41 -7.76 12.87
CA THR A 441 1.48 -8.62 12.35
C THR A 441 2.32 -7.96 11.27
N PHE A 442 1.72 -7.31 10.27
CA PHE A 442 2.48 -6.65 9.20
C PHE A 442 1.91 -5.27 8.90
N ASN A 443 2.51 -4.23 9.47
CA ASN A 443 1.93 -2.88 9.54
C ASN A 443 2.80 -1.81 8.89
N SER A 444 3.59 -2.16 7.86
CA SER A 444 4.31 -1.14 7.07
C SER A 444 3.39 -0.15 6.37
N VAL A 445 2.11 -0.51 6.16
CA VAL A 445 1.10 0.35 5.54
C VAL A 445 0.82 1.64 6.32
N VAL A 446 1.03 1.66 7.64
CA VAL A 446 0.84 2.86 8.47
C VAL A 446 2.10 3.70 8.65
N GLU A 447 3.22 3.29 8.04
CA GLU A 447 4.46 4.07 8.07
C GLU A 447 4.33 5.30 7.16
N ASN A 448 4.66 6.49 7.69
CA ASN A 448 4.55 7.78 6.98
C ASN A 448 3.13 8.19 6.56
N VAL A 449 2.09 7.62 7.18
CA VAL A 449 0.68 8.01 6.95
C VAL A 449 0.27 9.09 7.95
N MET A 450 -0.23 10.23 7.46
CA MET A 450 -0.73 11.35 8.28
C MET A 450 -2.21 11.21 8.65
N TYR A 451 -3.00 10.58 7.78
CA TYR A 451 -4.44 10.42 7.95
C TYR A 451 -4.87 9.00 7.60
N ALA A 452 -5.69 8.36 8.43
CA ALA A 452 -6.21 7.04 8.12
C ALA A 452 -7.67 6.90 8.51
N VAL A 453 -8.39 6.11 7.71
CA VAL A 453 -9.80 5.79 7.92
C VAL A 453 -9.91 4.33 8.32
N LEU A 454 -10.44 4.10 9.51
CA LEU A 454 -10.67 2.77 10.06
C LEU A 454 -12.13 2.42 9.87
N ASN A 455 -12.42 1.59 8.87
CA ASN A 455 -13.78 1.18 8.53
C ASN A 455 -14.13 -0.14 9.22
N GLU A 456 -15.35 -0.27 9.73
CA GLU A 456 -15.89 -1.48 10.36
C GLU A 456 -14.92 -2.16 11.34
N MET A 457 -14.81 -1.63 12.57
CA MET A 457 -14.15 -2.32 13.69
C MET A 457 -14.82 -3.69 13.95
N MET A 458 -14.37 -4.73 13.25
CA MET A 458 -14.79 -6.12 13.47
C MET A 458 -14.19 -6.61 14.79
N TYR A 459 -15.06 -6.94 15.74
CA TYR A 459 -14.66 -7.62 16.98
C TYR A 459 -14.47 -9.11 16.70
N TYR A 460 -13.30 -9.51 16.22
CA TYR A 460 -12.98 -10.94 16.08
C TYR A 460 -12.37 -11.49 17.39
N ASN A 461 -13.20 -12.20 18.15
CA ASN A 461 -12.87 -13.21 19.18
C ASN A 461 -11.85 -12.88 20.30
N GLU A 462 -11.28 -11.68 20.38
CA GLU A 462 -10.47 -11.19 21.51
C GLU A 462 -11.12 -9.96 22.17
N SER A 463 -10.95 -9.86 23.50
CA SER A 463 -11.65 -8.89 24.34
C SER A 463 -11.58 -7.44 23.82
N LYS A 464 -12.69 -6.69 23.89
CA LYS A 464 -12.78 -5.24 23.55
C LYS A 464 -11.63 -4.41 24.14
N LYS A 465 -11.06 -4.86 25.26
CA LYS A 465 -9.92 -4.25 25.97
C LYS A 465 -8.61 -4.27 25.17
N GLY A 466 -8.32 -5.35 24.43
CA GLY A 466 -7.08 -5.48 23.66
C GLY A 466 -7.01 -4.46 22.52
N THR A 467 -8.10 -4.35 21.76
CA THR A 467 -8.24 -3.36 20.68
C THR A 467 -8.21 -1.93 21.21
N ALA A 468 -8.91 -1.67 22.33
CA ALA A 468 -8.90 -0.34 22.95
C ALA A 468 -7.49 0.09 23.38
N GLN A 469 -6.70 -0.82 23.94
CA GLN A 469 -5.33 -0.55 24.34
C GLN A 469 -4.42 -0.26 23.14
N ALA A 470 -4.56 -1.02 22.05
CA ALA A 470 -3.78 -0.80 20.84
C ALA A 470 -4.11 0.54 20.17
N MET A 471 -5.39 0.91 20.13
CA MET A 471 -5.84 2.20 19.60
C MET A 471 -5.31 3.37 20.42
N LYS A 472 -5.29 3.27 21.75
CA LYS A 472 -4.67 4.29 22.61
C LYS A 472 -3.23 4.55 22.20
N THR A 473 -2.42 3.50 22.04
CA THR A 473 -1.03 3.60 21.58
C THR A 473 -0.92 4.27 20.21
N ILE A 474 -1.74 3.90 19.22
CA ILE A 474 -1.69 4.50 17.88
C ILE A 474 -2.05 5.99 17.90
N ILE A 475 -3.05 6.35 18.70
CA ILE A 475 -3.53 7.74 18.80
C ILE A 475 -2.53 8.60 19.57
N THR A 476 -1.91 8.09 20.65
CA THR A 476 -1.09 8.94 21.54
C THR A 476 0.42 8.86 21.35
N ASP A 477 0.95 7.71 20.96
CA ASP A 477 2.39 7.48 21.02
C ASP A 477 3.09 8.15 19.83
N LYS A 478 4.27 8.74 20.09
CA LYS A 478 5.09 9.40 19.05
C LYS A 478 5.82 8.42 18.12
N THR A 479 5.89 7.14 18.49
CA THR A 479 6.57 6.12 17.70
C THR A 479 5.72 4.88 17.57
N ILE A 480 5.75 4.26 16.39
CA ILE A 480 5.07 2.99 16.11
C ILE A 480 6.12 1.95 15.74
N ARG A 481 5.88 0.70 16.15
CA ARG A 481 6.72 -0.43 15.73
C ARG A 481 6.24 -0.92 14.38
N ILE A 482 7.09 -0.83 13.37
CA ILE A 482 6.83 -1.32 12.02
C ILE A 482 7.40 -2.74 11.89
N ASN A 483 6.54 -3.67 11.52
CA ASN A 483 6.88 -5.02 11.15
C ASN A 483 6.54 -5.21 9.67
N GLU A 484 7.56 -5.30 8.83
CA GLU A 484 7.41 -5.51 7.40
C GLU A 484 7.83 -6.94 7.05
N LYS A 485 7.12 -7.56 6.11
CA LYS A 485 7.34 -8.97 5.79
C LYS A 485 8.74 -9.18 5.24
N ASN A 486 9.47 -10.13 5.82
CA ASN A 486 10.87 -10.43 5.50
C ASN A 486 11.87 -9.29 5.77
N GLN A 487 11.51 -8.33 6.62
CA GLN A 487 12.41 -7.25 7.06
C GLN A 487 12.57 -7.26 8.58
N PRO A 488 13.70 -6.78 9.12
CA PRO A 488 13.84 -6.54 10.54
C PRO A 488 12.77 -5.54 11.04
N LYS A 489 12.20 -5.82 12.21
CA LYS A 489 11.29 -4.89 12.89
C LYS A 489 12.03 -3.59 13.20
N ARG A 490 11.39 -2.46 12.92
CA ARG A 490 11.94 -1.12 13.18
C ARG A 490 10.95 -0.26 13.96
N ARG A 491 11.43 0.82 14.57
CA ARG A 491 10.56 1.89 15.11
C ARG A 491 10.54 3.04 14.10
N ALA A 492 9.35 3.53 13.79
CA ALA A 492 9.12 4.69 12.94
C ALA A 492 8.42 5.79 13.74
N GLU A 493 8.54 7.04 13.26
CA GLU A 493 7.75 8.15 13.77
C GLU A 493 6.27 7.89 13.47
N ASN A 494 5.42 8.09 14.47
CA ASN A 494 3.99 7.94 14.34
C ASN A 494 3.39 9.33 14.11
N VAL A 495 2.85 9.57 12.91
CA VAL A 495 2.22 10.84 12.53
C VAL A 495 0.76 10.68 12.15
N ILE A 496 0.17 9.51 12.42
CA ILE A 496 -1.17 9.15 11.96
C ILE A 496 -2.27 9.84 12.79
N ASN A 497 -3.30 10.33 12.12
CA ASN A 497 -4.53 10.85 12.72
C ASN A 497 -5.70 10.05 12.15
N THR A 498 -6.63 9.61 13.00
CA THR A 498 -7.60 8.56 12.61
C THR A 498 -9.05 9.00 12.72
N ILE A 499 -9.84 8.68 11.69
CA ILE A 499 -11.30 8.65 11.77
C ILE A 499 -11.75 7.19 11.73
N ILE A 500 -12.65 6.83 12.65
CA ILE A 500 -13.23 5.50 12.77
C ILE A 500 -14.68 5.60 12.29
N VAL A 501 -15.05 4.78 11.31
CA VAL A 501 -16.41 4.71 10.78
C VAL A 501 -17.01 3.36 11.17
N THR A 502 -18.18 3.38 11.79
CA THR A 502 -18.79 2.15 12.31
C THR A 502 -20.31 2.23 12.35
N ASN A 503 -20.95 1.11 12.02
CA ASN A 503 -22.37 0.88 12.22
C ASN A 503 -22.69 0.32 13.61
N ASN A 504 -21.67 0.05 14.44
CA ASN A 504 -21.85 -0.51 15.77
C ASN A 504 -22.05 0.61 16.79
N ASP A 505 -23.14 0.55 17.54
CA ASP A 505 -23.43 1.49 18.63
C ASP A 505 -22.37 1.43 19.75
N TYR A 506 -21.62 0.31 19.85
CA TYR A 506 -20.58 0.08 20.85
C TYR A 506 -19.24 -0.35 20.23
N PRO A 507 -18.55 0.53 19.50
CA PRO A 507 -17.38 0.18 18.67
C PRO A 507 -16.06 0.09 19.45
N ILE A 508 -15.98 0.71 20.64
CA ILE A 508 -14.82 0.62 21.53
C ILE A 508 -15.28 0.79 22.99
N GLN A 509 -14.59 0.13 23.92
CA GLN A 509 -14.80 0.38 25.36
C GLN A 509 -14.01 1.62 25.77
N LEU A 510 -14.71 2.63 26.30
CA LEU A 510 -14.11 3.87 26.79
C LEU A 510 -13.92 3.82 28.31
N ASP A 511 -12.86 4.44 28.80
CA ASP A 511 -12.72 4.74 30.23
C ASP A 511 -13.45 6.06 30.54
N ASN A 512 -13.95 6.25 31.76
CA ASN A 512 -14.71 7.44 32.17
C ASN A 512 -13.93 8.76 31.94
N SER A 513 -12.61 8.73 31.98
CA SER A 513 -11.72 9.88 31.76
C SER A 513 -11.09 9.89 30.37
N ASP A 514 -11.63 9.15 29.39
CA ASP A 514 -11.02 9.08 28.05
C ASP A 514 -11.29 10.35 27.23
N GLY A 515 -10.27 11.22 27.20
CA GLY A 515 -10.22 12.44 26.41
C GLY A 515 -9.64 12.26 25.00
N ARG A 516 -9.65 11.06 24.41
CA ARG A 516 -9.06 10.83 23.06
C ARG A 516 -10.10 10.78 21.94
N TYR A 517 -11.36 10.52 22.25
CA TYR A 517 -12.37 10.26 21.23
C TYR A 517 -13.46 11.33 21.23
N LEU A 518 -13.67 11.94 20.08
CA LEU A 518 -14.94 12.58 19.73
C LEU A 518 -15.86 11.50 19.17
N VAL A 519 -17.02 11.29 19.78
CA VAL A 519 -18.01 10.30 19.31
C VAL A 519 -19.19 11.04 18.71
N ILE A 520 -19.56 10.71 17.48
CA ILE A 520 -20.58 11.43 16.74
C ILE A 520 -21.61 10.44 16.22
N LYS A 521 -22.89 10.69 16.50
CA LYS A 521 -24.00 9.98 15.87
C LYS A 521 -24.49 10.79 14.67
N CYS A 522 -24.10 10.36 13.48
CA CYS A 522 -24.41 11.03 12.22
C CYS A 522 -25.92 11.00 11.94
N LYS A 523 -26.46 12.09 11.39
CA LYS A 523 -27.87 12.16 10.97
C LYS A 523 -28.06 11.56 9.59
N ALA A 524 -29.16 10.85 9.41
CA ALA A 524 -29.55 10.22 8.14
C ALA A 524 -30.28 11.21 7.19
N VAL A 525 -29.73 12.42 6.99
CA VAL A 525 -30.39 13.49 6.21
C VAL A 525 -30.57 13.10 4.74
N HIS A 526 -29.51 12.59 4.11
CA HIS A 526 -29.49 12.23 2.68
C HIS A 526 -29.51 10.71 2.46
N ARG A 527 -30.14 9.96 3.36
CA ARG A 527 -30.12 8.49 3.29
C ARG A 527 -30.73 7.99 1.99
N ILE A 528 -29.97 7.24 1.20
CA ILE A 528 -30.39 6.67 -0.11
C ILE A 528 -30.72 7.77 -1.15
N ASP A 529 -30.33 9.02 -0.90
CA ASP A 529 -30.49 10.12 -1.85
C ASP A 529 -29.41 10.04 -2.95
N HIS A 530 -29.67 9.19 -3.94
CA HIS A 530 -28.77 8.95 -5.05
C HIS A 530 -28.47 10.23 -5.84
N ASP A 531 -29.44 11.12 -6.01
CA ASP A 531 -29.26 12.35 -6.78
C ASP A 531 -28.35 13.33 -6.06
N TYR A 532 -28.52 13.49 -4.74
CA TYR A 532 -27.61 14.26 -3.91
C TYR A 532 -26.17 13.73 -4.00
N PHE A 533 -25.96 12.43 -3.77
CA PHE A 533 -24.60 11.86 -3.80
C PHE A 533 -23.97 11.89 -5.20
N ASN A 534 -24.76 11.76 -6.26
CA ASN A 534 -24.30 11.92 -7.63
C ASN A 534 -23.85 13.37 -7.92
N ARG A 535 -24.62 14.36 -7.44
CA ARG A 535 -24.26 15.79 -7.56
C ARG A 535 -23.00 16.10 -6.77
N LEU A 536 -22.93 15.65 -5.52
CA LEU A 536 -21.77 15.82 -4.65
C LEU A 536 -20.51 15.21 -5.29
N SER A 537 -20.60 13.96 -5.75
CA SER A 537 -19.45 13.26 -6.36
C SER A 537 -19.00 13.89 -7.68
N LYS A 538 -19.93 14.41 -8.49
CA LYS A 538 -19.59 15.18 -9.70
C LYS A 538 -18.92 16.52 -9.36
N GLY A 539 -19.28 17.13 -8.23
CA GLY A 539 -18.68 18.36 -7.73
C GLY A 539 -17.24 18.20 -7.23
N MET A 540 -16.87 17.01 -6.76
CA MET A 540 -15.53 16.67 -6.22
C MET A 540 -14.45 16.51 -7.32
N ASN A 541 -14.23 17.55 -8.11
CA ASN A 541 -13.17 17.64 -9.11
C ASN A 541 -11.92 18.35 -8.56
N ASN A 542 -10.89 18.58 -9.38
CA ASN A 542 -9.66 19.25 -8.93
C ASN A 542 -9.92 20.65 -8.33
N ASP A 543 -10.81 21.43 -8.96
CA ASP A 543 -11.17 22.78 -8.50
C ASP A 543 -11.83 22.75 -7.11
N PHE A 544 -12.68 21.76 -6.84
CA PHE A 544 -13.20 21.51 -5.49
C PHE A 544 -12.09 21.26 -4.47
N TYR A 545 -11.13 20.40 -4.79
CA TYR A 545 -10.07 20.03 -3.85
C TYR A 545 -9.04 21.14 -3.64
N ASP A 546 -8.74 21.95 -4.66
CA ASP A 546 -7.91 23.15 -4.53
C ASP A 546 -8.56 24.14 -3.55
N ASN A 547 -9.87 24.36 -3.67
CA ASN A 547 -10.65 25.20 -2.74
C ASN A 547 -10.74 24.59 -1.34
N LEU A 548 -10.99 23.29 -1.22
CA LEU A 548 -11.11 22.59 0.06
C LEU A 548 -9.80 22.62 0.84
N LEU A 549 -8.68 22.33 0.17
CA LEU A 549 -7.36 22.43 0.77
C LEU A 549 -7.06 23.86 1.20
N THR A 550 -7.34 24.85 0.36
CA THR A 550 -7.10 26.27 0.66
C THR A 550 -7.94 26.72 1.87
N PHE A 551 -9.19 26.27 1.96
CA PHE A 551 -10.07 26.51 3.12
C PHE A 551 -9.43 26.02 4.42
N PHE A 552 -8.96 24.78 4.47
CA PHE A 552 -8.32 24.23 5.68
C PHE A 552 -6.97 24.87 5.98
N LEU A 553 -6.17 25.22 4.96
CA LEU A 553 -4.86 25.88 5.15
C LEU A 553 -4.98 27.32 5.64
N ASN A 554 -6.07 28.02 5.34
CA ASN A 554 -6.29 29.41 5.75
C ASN A 554 -7.10 29.55 7.06
N ARG A 555 -7.66 28.46 7.58
CA ARG A 555 -8.48 28.47 8.78
C ARG A 555 -7.66 28.85 10.02
N ASP A 556 -8.13 29.81 10.81
CA ASP A 556 -7.48 30.16 12.08
C ASP A 556 -7.70 29.07 13.13
N ILE A 557 -6.63 28.41 13.52
CA ILE A 557 -6.58 27.38 14.56
C ILE A 557 -5.69 27.77 15.73
N SER A 558 -5.33 29.06 15.87
CA SER A 558 -4.39 29.55 16.89
C SER A 558 -4.81 29.25 18.34
N LYS A 559 -6.13 29.14 18.57
CA LYS A 559 -6.73 28.81 19.88
C LYS A 559 -7.25 27.37 19.96
N PHE A 560 -7.06 26.58 18.92
CA PHE A 560 -7.59 25.22 18.87
C PHE A 560 -6.69 24.27 19.63
N ASP A 561 -7.23 23.62 20.67
CA ASP A 561 -6.62 22.48 21.33
C ASP A 561 -7.33 21.20 20.85
N PRO A 562 -6.66 20.30 20.10
CA PRO A 562 -7.26 19.05 19.66
C PRO A 562 -7.69 18.13 20.80
N THR A 563 -7.27 18.38 22.05
CA THR A 563 -7.64 17.59 23.23
C THR A 563 -8.88 18.13 23.96
N ASP A 564 -9.36 19.33 23.60
CA ASP A 564 -10.61 19.91 24.10
C ASP A 564 -11.79 19.38 23.29
N ILE A 565 -12.18 18.14 23.59
CA ILE A 565 -13.19 17.40 22.84
C ILE A 565 -14.61 17.74 23.33
N PRO A 566 -15.54 18.18 22.46
CA PRO A 566 -16.94 18.40 22.81
C PRO A 566 -17.61 17.14 23.36
N MET A 567 -18.37 17.28 24.45
CA MET A 567 -19.13 16.18 25.04
C MET A 567 -20.46 16.00 24.30
N THR A 568 -20.56 14.93 23.50
CA THR A 568 -21.78 14.60 22.74
C THR A 568 -22.66 13.59 23.48
N ASP A 569 -23.96 13.56 23.16
CA ASP A 569 -24.87 12.54 23.71
C ASP A 569 -24.43 11.12 23.34
N ALA A 570 -23.89 10.93 22.14
CA ALA A 570 -23.33 9.65 21.70
C ALA A 570 -22.14 9.21 22.58
N LYS A 571 -21.26 10.15 22.95
CA LYS A 571 -20.15 9.87 23.88
C LYS A 571 -20.68 9.51 25.27
N LYS A 572 -21.68 10.24 25.78
CA LYS A 572 -22.31 9.94 27.07
C LYS A 572 -22.93 8.54 27.10
N GLN A 573 -23.69 8.18 26.05
CA GLN A 573 -24.26 6.84 25.91
C GLN A 573 -23.19 5.75 25.88
N LEU A 574 -22.11 5.96 25.13
CA LEU A 574 -21.01 5.00 25.05
C LEU A 574 -20.27 4.85 26.39
N LEU A 575 -20.09 5.93 27.15
CA LEU A 575 -19.56 5.91 28.51
C LEU A 575 -20.50 5.15 29.46
N ASN A 576 -21.81 5.37 29.35
CA ASN A 576 -22.83 4.70 30.18
C ASN A 576 -22.80 3.18 29.99
N VAL A 577 -22.68 2.70 28.75
CA VAL A 577 -22.59 1.26 28.47
C VAL A 577 -21.19 0.68 28.76
N SER A 578 -20.16 1.52 28.85
CA SER A 578 -18.80 1.10 29.23
C SER A 578 -18.59 0.99 30.74
N ARG A 579 -19.59 1.38 31.56
CA ARG A 579 -19.53 1.36 33.03
C ARG A 579 -19.25 -0.04 33.57
N THR A 580 -18.36 -0.12 34.57
CA THR A 580 -18.11 -1.39 35.24
C THR A 580 -19.23 -1.72 36.23
N PRO A 581 -19.43 -3.00 36.60
CA PRO A 581 -20.38 -3.36 37.66
C PRO A 581 -20.14 -2.62 38.98
N VAL A 582 -18.87 -2.29 39.29
CA VAL A 582 -18.50 -1.51 40.47
C VAL A 582 -18.96 -0.06 40.33
N ASP A 583 -18.82 0.56 39.16
CA ASP A 583 -19.32 1.92 38.94
C ASP A 583 -20.84 1.99 39.16
N VAL A 584 -21.59 1.00 38.66
CA VAL A 584 -23.04 0.92 38.89
C VAL A 584 -23.39 0.82 40.38
N ILE A 585 -22.65 0.03 41.15
CA ILE A 585 -22.84 -0.11 42.60
C ILE A 585 -22.55 1.21 43.33
N ILE A 586 -21.45 1.88 42.97
CA ILE A 586 -21.06 3.16 43.55
C ILE A 586 -22.13 4.21 43.26
N ILE A 587 -22.60 4.32 42.01
CA ILE A 587 -23.58 5.34 41.63
C ILE A 587 -24.91 5.14 42.38
N LYS A 588 -25.43 3.90 42.43
CA LYS A 588 -26.67 3.59 43.16
C LYS A 588 -26.60 3.86 44.66
N ASN A 589 -25.39 3.89 45.22
CA ASN A 589 -25.16 4.11 46.64
C ASN A 589 -24.26 5.34 46.87
N TYR A 590 -24.28 6.31 45.96
CA TYR A 590 -23.26 7.37 45.89
C TYR A 590 -23.12 8.13 47.20
N GLN A 591 -24.24 8.57 47.78
CA GLN A 591 -24.23 9.28 49.05
C GLN A 591 -23.65 8.42 50.19
N LYS A 592 -23.96 7.12 50.23
CA LYS A 592 -23.39 6.21 51.24
C LYS A 592 -21.89 6.01 51.05
N PHE A 593 -21.41 5.94 49.81
CA PHE A 593 -19.98 5.86 49.51
C PHE A 593 -19.23 7.16 49.85
N LYS A 594 -19.92 8.31 49.79
CA LYS A 594 -19.41 9.61 50.24
C LYS A 594 -19.37 9.70 51.78
N ASP A 595 -20.37 9.14 52.45
CA ASP A 595 -20.58 9.15 53.90
C ASP A 595 -20.14 7.86 54.60
N ASP A 596 -19.09 7.19 54.10
CA ASP A 596 -18.46 6.01 54.71
C ASP A 596 -19.34 4.74 54.81
N ILE A 597 -19.48 4.00 53.70
CA ILE A 597 -20.29 2.77 53.63
C ILE A 597 -19.60 1.55 54.27
N PRO A 598 -20.27 0.74 55.12
CA PRO A 598 -19.69 -0.48 55.68
C PRO A 598 -19.25 -1.51 54.63
N ILE A 599 -18.06 -2.10 54.81
CA ILE A 599 -17.56 -3.15 53.89
C ILE A 599 -18.51 -4.34 53.83
N SER A 600 -19.14 -4.70 54.96
CA SER A 600 -20.11 -5.79 55.02
C SER A 600 -21.32 -5.55 54.11
N GLU A 601 -21.75 -4.30 53.96
CA GLU A 601 -22.85 -3.92 53.07
C GLU A 601 -22.39 -3.99 51.60
N VAL A 602 -21.21 -3.44 51.28
CA VAL A 602 -20.66 -3.50 49.91
C VAL A 602 -20.39 -4.93 49.46
N SER A 603 -19.94 -5.81 50.35
CA SER A 603 -19.71 -7.23 50.03
C SER A 603 -20.98 -7.97 49.61
N GLN A 604 -22.16 -7.57 50.11
CA GLN A 604 -23.45 -8.15 49.70
C GLN A 604 -23.86 -7.71 48.29
N MET A 605 -23.32 -6.60 47.79
CA MET A 605 -23.59 -6.06 46.44
C MET A 605 -22.70 -6.68 45.36
N LYS A 606 -21.81 -7.63 45.72
CA LYS A 606 -20.86 -8.26 44.80
C LYS A 606 -21.58 -9.03 43.69
N PRO A 607 -21.22 -8.82 42.40
CA PRO A 607 -21.73 -9.64 41.31
C PRO A 607 -21.45 -11.15 41.49
N ASN A 608 -22.38 -12.00 41.07
CA ASN A 608 -22.28 -13.46 41.25
C ASN A 608 -21.09 -14.08 40.50
N ASN A 609 -20.73 -13.52 39.34
CA ASN A 609 -19.63 -13.96 38.49
C ASN A 609 -18.24 -13.44 38.94
N TRP A 610 -18.15 -12.68 40.03
CA TRP A 610 -16.89 -12.13 40.54
C TRP A 610 -16.43 -12.85 41.79
N ASN A 611 -15.13 -13.13 41.89
CA ASN A 611 -14.52 -13.56 43.15
C ASN A 611 -14.29 -12.35 44.09
N GLU A 612 -14.22 -12.61 45.38
CA GLU A 612 -14.16 -11.57 46.42
C GLU A 612 -12.89 -10.71 46.33
N ARG A 613 -11.74 -11.30 45.96
CA ARG A 613 -10.48 -10.57 45.80
C ARG A 613 -10.54 -9.57 44.65
N SER A 614 -11.05 -9.98 43.49
CA SER A 614 -11.21 -9.13 42.31
C SER A 614 -12.20 -7.99 42.56
N PHE A 615 -13.31 -8.28 43.23
CA PHE A 615 -14.31 -7.27 43.58
C PHE A 615 -13.74 -6.25 44.56
N LYS A 616 -13.10 -6.71 45.63
CA LYS A 616 -12.40 -5.84 46.59
C LYS A 616 -11.35 -4.98 45.90
N HIS A 617 -10.53 -5.57 45.03
CA HIS A 617 -9.51 -4.82 44.30
C HIS A 617 -10.14 -3.71 43.45
N SER A 618 -11.22 -4.00 42.73
CA SER A 618 -11.90 -3.02 41.87
C SER A 618 -12.57 -1.89 42.66
N ILE A 619 -13.11 -2.15 43.86
CA ILE A 619 -13.63 -1.12 44.76
C ILE A 619 -12.50 -0.23 45.28
N LEU A 620 -11.37 -0.82 45.68
CA LEU A 620 -10.21 -0.10 46.20
C LEU A 620 -9.50 0.80 45.16
N GLN A 621 -9.76 0.60 43.86
CA GLN A 621 -9.32 1.52 42.82
C GLN A 621 -10.09 2.86 42.84
N LYS A 622 -11.25 2.90 43.51
CA LYS A 622 -12.15 4.06 43.54
C LYS A 622 -12.36 4.61 44.95
N CYS A 623 -12.18 3.76 45.95
CA CYS A 623 -12.43 4.06 47.34
C CYS A 623 -11.19 3.77 48.19
N THR A 624 -11.06 4.49 49.31
CA THR A 624 -10.15 4.14 50.39
C THR A 624 -10.83 3.24 51.40
N GLU A 625 -10.05 2.38 52.05
CA GLU A 625 -10.51 1.59 53.18
C GLU A 625 -10.09 2.27 54.49
N GLN A 626 -11.03 2.51 55.39
CA GLN A 626 -10.73 3.08 56.70
C GLN A 626 -11.50 2.40 57.83
N ARG A 627 -11.10 2.67 59.07
CA ARG A 627 -11.75 2.16 60.28
C ARG A 627 -12.37 3.31 61.05
N ILE A 628 -13.68 3.22 61.27
CA ILE A 628 -14.43 4.20 62.06
C ILE A 628 -15.10 3.51 63.25
N TYR A 629 -15.55 4.30 64.22
CA TYR A 629 -16.34 3.80 65.36
C TYR A 629 -17.82 4.10 65.12
N ILE A 630 -18.63 3.04 65.01
CA ILE A 630 -20.09 3.11 64.97
C ILE A 630 -20.59 2.38 66.22
N ASP A 631 -21.40 3.04 67.06
CA ASP A 631 -21.94 2.47 68.31
C ASP A 631 -20.89 1.81 69.22
N LYS A 632 -19.74 2.48 69.41
CA LYS A 632 -18.59 2.00 70.20
C LYS A 632 -17.94 0.71 69.66
N LYS A 633 -18.29 0.25 68.46
CA LYS A 633 -17.65 -0.87 67.76
C LYS A 633 -16.82 -0.34 66.60
N GLN A 634 -15.63 -0.91 66.44
CA GLN A 634 -14.78 -0.58 65.30
C GLN A 634 -15.31 -1.30 64.05
N VAL A 635 -15.67 -0.52 63.03
CA VAL A 635 -16.21 -1.00 61.75
C VAL A 635 -15.27 -0.57 60.62
N ARG A 636 -15.06 -1.46 59.64
CA ARG A 636 -14.33 -1.12 58.41
C ARG A 636 -15.32 -0.62 57.37
N VAL A 637 -14.98 0.50 56.74
CA VAL A 637 -15.81 1.20 55.75
C VAL A 637 -15.00 1.51 54.50
N TYR A 638 -15.71 1.68 53.39
CA TYR A 638 -15.16 2.27 52.17
C TYR A 638 -15.59 3.74 52.08
N LYS A 639 -14.66 4.61 51.73
CA LYS A 639 -14.93 6.00 51.39
C LYS A 639 -14.51 6.29 49.97
N LEU A 640 -15.41 6.82 49.15
CA LEU A 640 -15.08 7.25 47.79
C LEU A 640 -13.97 8.31 47.83
N LEU A 641 -12.97 8.15 46.96
CA LEU A 641 -11.90 9.14 46.81
C LEU A 641 -12.48 10.48 46.36
N GLU A 642 -12.05 11.57 46.99
CA GLU A 642 -12.55 12.93 46.71
C GLU A 642 -12.32 13.34 45.25
N GLU A 643 -11.22 12.90 44.64
CA GLU A 643 -10.89 13.13 43.22
C GLU A 643 -11.91 12.51 42.24
N ASN A 644 -12.73 11.56 42.70
CA ASN A 644 -13.77 10.94 41.90
C ASN A 644 -15.16 11.59 42.09
N TYR A 645 -15.32 12.56 43.01
CA TYR A 645 -16.64 13.14 43.30
C TYR A 645 -17.27 13.79 42.07
N SER A 646 -16.53 14.64 41.35
CA SER A 646 -17.04 15.30 40.14
C SER A 646 -17.47 14.28 39.07
N VAL A 647 -16.70 13.21 38.90
CA VAL A 647 -16.99 12.16 37.91
C VAL A 647 -18.29 11.44 38.26
N TYR A 648 -18.49 11.06 39.53
CA TYR A 648 -19.70 10.35 39.94
C TYR A 648 -20.92 11.29 40.09
N ASP A 649 -20.73 12.57 40.43
CA ASP A 649 -21.78 13.60 40.40
C ASP A 649 -22.34 13.76 38.98
N ASP A 650 -21.47 13.88 37.97
CA ASP A 650 -21.88 13.97 36.55
C ASP A 650 -22.64 12.70 36.11
N MET A 651 -22.13 11.52 36.49
CA MET A 651 -22.76 10.24 36.15
C MET A 651 -24.13 10.03 36.82
N MET A 652 -24.35 10.60 38.01
CA MET A 652 -25.61 10.55 38.74
C MET A 652 -26.65 11.49 38.12
N ASN A 653 -26.25 12.73 37.79
CA ASN A 653 -27.10 13.69 37.10
C ASN A 653 -27.59 13.20 35.74
N ASP A 654 -26.77 12.42 35.02
CA ASP A 654 -27.16 11.81 33.74
C ASP A 654 -28.15 10.65 33.94
N LEU A 655 -28.04 9.86 35.02
CA LEU A 655 -29.00 8.79 35.35
C LEU A 655 -30.37 9.34 35.75
N ASP A 656 -30.42 10.39 36.56
CA ASP A 656 -31.68 11.01 36.97
C ASP A 656 -32.46 11.56 35.76
N LYS A 657 -31.75 12.03 34.73
CA LYS A 657 -32.35 12.46 33.45
C LYS A 657 -32.84 11.30 32.60
N GLU A 658 -32.09 10.19 32.56
CA GLU A 658 -32.49 8.97 31.84
C GLU A 658 -33.72 8.32 32.47
N GLU A 659 -33.78 8.20 33.80
CA GLU A 659 -34.95 7.67 34.52
C GLU A 659 -36.18 8.54 34.30
N GLN A 660 -36.05 9.87 34.33
CA GLN A 660 -37.13 10.81 33.99
C GLN A 660 -37.61 10.67 32.53
N HIS A 661 -36.69 10.46 31.58
CA HIS A 661 -37.04 10.24 30.18
C HIS A 661 -37.77 8.90 29.95
N GLU A 662 -37.34 7.84 30.63
CA GLU A 662 -38.03 6.54 30.60
C GLU A 662 -39.42 6.61 31.24
N GLU A 663 -39.57 7.34 32.34
CA GLU A 663 -40.87 7.58 32.98
C GLU A 663 -41.80 8.37 32.06
N GLN A 664 -41.31 9.44 31.42
CA GLN A 664 -42.09 10.20 30.44
C GLN A 664 -42.49 9.35 29.22
N ALA A 665 -41.58 8.52 28.69
CA ALA A 665 -41.89 7.63 27.58
C ALA A 665 -42.91 6.53 27.96
N LYS A 666 -42.86 6.02 29.20
CA LYS A 666 -43.89 5.10 29.73
C LYS A 666 -45.23 5.80 29.89
N ILE A 667 -45.25 7.04 30.36
CA ILE A 667 -46.49 7.85 30.46
C ILE A 667 -47.06 8.11 29.07
N GLN A 668 -46.24 8.48 28.07
CA GLN A 668 -46.69 8.73 26.70
C GLN A 668 -47.28 7.47 26.04
N ASN A 669 -46.58 6.33 26.13
CA ASN A 669 -47.08 5.05 25.62
C ASN A 669 -48.35 4.58 26.35
N ALA A 670 -48.47 4.85 27.66
CA ALA A 670 -49.69 4.57 28.41
C ALA A 670 -50.84 5.47 27.96
N THR A 671 -50.57 6.72 27.57
CA THR A 671 -51.61 7.68 27.12
C THR A 671 -52.15 7.31 25.74
N GLU A 672 -51.31 6.82 24.82
CA GLU A 672 -51.74 6.30 23.51
C GLU A 672 -52.67 5.07 23.64
N TYR A 673 -52.42 4.20 24.63
CA TYR A 673 -53.27 3.04 24.92
C TYR A 673 -54.65 3.37 25.50
N PHE A 674 -54.89 4.61 25.96
CA PHE A 674 -56.20 5.08 26.46
C PHE A 674 -56.95 5.97 25.46
N THR A 675 -56.42 6.18 24.25
CA THR A 675 -57.04 7.00 23.19
C THR A 675 -57.39 6.22 21.91
N GLU A 676 -57.20 4.90 21.87
CA GLU A 676 -57.91 3.99 20.95
C GLU A 676 -59.05 3.28 21.69
#